data_AF-A0A7S4QTV6-F1
#
_entry.id   AF-A0A7S4QTV6-F1
#
_cell.length_a   1.000
_cell.length_b   1.000
_cell.length_c   1.000
_cell.angle_alpha   90.00
_cell.angle_beta   90.00
_cell.angle_gamma   90.00
#
_symmetry.space_group_name_H-M   'P 1'
#
loop_
_entity.id
_entity.type
_entity.pdbx_description
1 polymer ?
#
loop_
_entity_poly.entity_id
_entity_poly.type
_entity_poly.pdbx_seq_one_letter_code
_entity_poly.pdbx_strand_id
1 'polypeptide(L)'
;WKNEQRKIEHEMNFDRSNTEGKMKKWASLIDSLDPKSDGFLGGLASGLSRVYHQKKFGTTYENKVRELQDKTVDQSNRAMKAIESSDYHMLQDCIRILDLTDRHLGKHIPIASKKSEALKKHALGSFLDICKKAQSILESNNKIAIENIFKDYRDSVLCLPFIFASSESIKAFTLTNQLMYDALVKEISDIDKCLESFDFAKCYSKVKSTRKLGAFLADHCTLLHERVKTSKHVQADQWLESISNLCYEHFPQCRSLNHIKYFAILDIVPSSNQRDIKKAYSLLSKRYHPDEAGNNDCAMFIKIKEARDHLLNVKTQQKAGAEMPFDVKLKEIGATLRERAKSLFEQQCYEKLGTLLFRLDDLKLLDDLIAPSLNHRNIIDEIKTLIGGYVKQVRVGVDSNWSSRDYRALNENICDLKEMEKHLKAYPDIYSSSWNRGIVERVEKEIERLGQQARTYLSSHHSAKENRDDFRRCFLNMGHVLVELPIFKNTTKSVMCGVLEYCLVNEWGYSFLFEFGLCLQRGDESDNEVDKQVAQLIVAEFSHFKEVLTMVWNEETAQKPADDTVHGIRAQCCKGGITQELHIKRGDLLESFEVFDAQYKKLLGEYIDPNADMKALIQKTAAIANKLKPLTCDSGW
;
A
#
# COMPACT_ATOMS: atom_id res chain seq x y z
N TRP A 1 35.65 63.95 -40.79
CA TRP A 1 36.56 62.92 -40.26
C TRP A 1 36.16 62.37 -38.89
N LYS A 2 36.44 62.99 -37.72
CA LYS A 2 36.07 62.40 -36.39
C LYS A 2 34.59 62.03 -36.24
N ASN A 3 33.68 62.89 -36.71
CA ASN A 3 32.23 62.58 -36.71
C ASN A 3 31.85 61.44 -37.66
N GLU A 4 32.64 61.23 -38.70
CA GLU A 4 32.43 60.20 -39.72
C GLU A 4 33.01 58.86 -39.26
N GLN A 5 34.15 58.87 -38.56
CA GLN A 5 34.68 57.75 -37.78
C GLN A 5 33.69 57.31 -36.70
N ARG A 6 33.15 58.25 -35.91
CA ARG A 6 32.08 57.94 -34.94
C ARG A 6 30.82 57.36 -35.61
N LYS A 7 30.46 57.87 -36.80
CA LYS A 7 29.33 57.35 -37.57
C LYS A 7 29.60 55.92 -38.05
N ILE A 8 30.81 55.63 -38.54
CA ILE A 8 31.25 54.29 -38.94
C ILE A 8 31.27 53.36 -37.72
N GLU A 9 31.87 53.77 -36.60
CA GLU A 9 31.88 53.00 -35.34
C GLU A 9 30.46 52.67 -34.86
N HIS A 10 29.53 53.64 -34.96
CA HIS A 10 28.12 53.46 -34.61
C HIS A 10 27.34 52.58 -35.61
N GLU A 11 27.68 52.66 -36.90
CA GLU A 11 27.17 51.78 -37.95
C GLU A 11 27.68 50.34 -37.78
N MET A 12 28.82 50.19 -37.13
CA MET A 12 29.50 48.93 -36.85
C MET A 12 29.13 48.35 -35.47
N ASN A 13 28.14 48.95 -34.80
CA ASN A 13 27.51 48.43 -33.60
C ASN A 13 26.23 47.67 -33.99
N PHE A 14 26.29 46.35 -33.91
CA PHE A 14 25.28 45.43 -34.44
C PHE A 14 24.09 45.18 -33.49
N ASP A 15 24.16 45.74 -32.28
CA ASP A 15 23.21 45.59 -31.17
C ASP A 15 21.84 46.28 -31.35
N ARG A 16 21.48 46.71 -32.56
CA ARG A 16 20.24 47.47 -32.82
C ARG A 16 19.42 46.90 -33.97
N SER A 17 18.17 47.35 -34.07
CA SER A 17 17.27 47.10 -35.20
C SER A 17 18.00 47.33 -36.54
N ASN A 18 17.73 46.47 -37.52
CA ASN A 18 18.38 46.40 -38.82
C ASN A 18 19.83 45.84 -38.84
N THR A 19 20.18 44.91 -37.95
CA THR A 19 21.46 44.19 -38.00
C THR A 19 21.79 43.62 -39.38
N GLU A 20 20.82 42.98 -40.04
CA GLU A 20 21.04 42.37 -41.36
C GLU A 20 21.32 43.42 -42.44
N GLY A 21 20.58 44.52 -42.48
CA GLY A 21 20.83 45.60 -43.44
C GLY A 21 22.19 46.27 -43.21
N LYS A 22 22.63 46.39 -41.95
CA LYS A 22 24.00 46.82 -41.64
C LYS A 22 25.03 45.82 -42.16
N MET A 23 24.84 44.52 -41.93
CA MET A 23 25.75 43.48 -42.43
C MET A 23 25.85 43.47 -43.97
N LYS A 24 24.73 43.64 -44.68
CA LYS A 24 24.71 43.76 -46.16
C LYS A 24 25.49 44.99 -46.64
N LYS A 25 25.31 46.14 -45.99
CA LYS A 25 26.08 47.35 -46.32
C LYS A 25 27.58 47.14 -46.10
N TRP A 26 27.96 46.49 -45.00
CA TRP A 26 29.34 46.14 -44.73
C TRP A 26 29.90 45.14 -45.75
N ALA A 27 29.11 44.14 -46.16
CA ALA A 27 29.50 43.21 -47.22
C ALA A 27 29.80 43.93 -48.54
N SER A 28 28.90 44.79 -49.00
CA SER A 28 29.13 45.59 -50.22
C SER A 28 30.34 46.52 -50.10
N LEU A 29 30.60 47.09 -48.92
CA LEU A 29 31.78 47.91 -48.68
C LEU A 29 33.06 47.06 -48.78
N ILE A 30 33.09 45.89 -48.14
CA ILE A 30 34.26 45.00 -48.16
C ILE A 30 34.50 44.43 -49.57
N ASP A 31 33.45 44.02 -50.29
CA ASP A 31 33.54 43.57 -51.69
C ASP A 31 34.15 44.64 -52.61
N SER A 32 33.81 45.92 -52.36
CA SER A 32 34.35 47.06 -53.12
C SER A 32 35.84 47.35 -52.84
N LEU A 33 36.32 46.90 -51.67
CA LEU A 33 37.71 47.03 -51.26
C LEU A 33 38.54 45.76 -51.56
N ASP A 34 37.89 44.62 -51.83
CA ASP A 34 38.56 43.34 -52.04
C ASP A 34 39.47 43.40 -53.28
N PRO A 35 40.80 43.16 -53.12
CA PRO A 35 41.71 43.18 -54.25
C PRO A 35 41.38 42.16 -55.35
N LYS A 36 40.64 41.08 -55.00
CA LYS A 36 40.30 39.96 -55.89
C LYS A 36 38.97 40.09 -56.61
N SER A 37 38.12 41.08 -56.26
CA SER A 37 36.79 41.23 -56.86
C SER A 37 36.82 41.83 -58.27
N ASP A 38 37.96 42.38 -58.71
CA ASP A 38 38.13 42.95 -60.04
C ASP A 38 38.53 41.88 -61.08
N GLY A 39 37.57 41.51 -61.92
CA GLY A 39 37.87 40.79 -63.16
C GLY A 39 38.78 41.62 -64.08
N PHE A 40 39.51 40.92 -64.94
CA PHE A 40 40.60 41.41 -65.80
C PHE A 40 40.33 42.69 -66.63
N LEU A 41 39.07 43.10 -66.81
CA LEU A 41 38.68 44.31 -67.56
C LEU A 41 38.25 45.51 -66.67
N GLY A 42 38.13 45.35 -65.34
CA GLY A 42 37.67 46.41 -64.42
C GLY A 42 38.76 47.26 -63.75
N GLY A 43 40.04 46.89 -63.91
CA GLY A 43 41.15 47.37 -63.06
C GLY A 43 41.48 48.86 -63.06
N LEU A 44 41.04 49.64 -64.06
CA LEU A 44 41.33 51.09 -64.11
C LEU A 44 40.34 51.94 -63.30
N ALA A 45 39.05 51.59 -63.30
CA ALA A 45 38.03 52.33 -62.54
C ALA A 45 38.06 51.97 -61.05
N SER A 46 38.32 50.71 -60.72
CA SER A 46 38.42 50.23 -59.35
C SER A 46 39.72 50.67 -58.66
N GLY A 47 40.84 50.77 -59.40
CA GLY A 47 42.11 51.29 -58.90
C GLY A 47 41.99 52.73 -58.41
N LEU A 48 41.27 53.60 -59.14
CA LEU A 48 41.00 54.97 -58.71
C LEU A 48 40.07 55.02 -57.49
N SER A 49 39.07 54.15 -57.41
CA SER A 49 38.19 54.05 -56.23
C SER A 49 38.95 53.57 -54.98
N ARG A 50 39.84 52.58 -55.12
CA ARG A 50 40.72 52.11 -54.02
C ARG A 50 41.65 53.20 -53.55
N VAL A 51 42.33 53.90 -54.46
CA VAL A 51 43.21 55.03 -54.12
C VAL A 51 42.41 56.16 -53.48
N TYR A 52 41.20 56.45 -53.97
CA TYR A 52 40.31 57.45 -53.38
C TYR A 52 39.88 57.05 -51.96
N HIS A 53 39.44 55.82 -51.73
CA HIS A 53 39.03 55.34 -50.41
C HIS A 53 40.22 55.26 -49.44
N GLN A 54 41.37 54.78 -49.89
CA GLN A 54 42.59 54.72 -49.09
C GLN A 54 43.08 56.13 -48.71
N LYS A 55 43.00 57.11 -49.63
CA LYS A 55 43.42 58.50 -49.39
C LYS A 55 42.41 59.31 -48.59
N LYS A 56 41.10 59.03 -48.73
CA LYS A 56 40.01 59.74 -48.04
C LYS A 56 39.71 59.20 -46.64
N PHE A 57 39.81 57.89 -46.46
CA PHE A 57 39.42 57.22 -45.20
C PHE A 57 40.58 56.54 -44.47
N GLY A 58 41.75 56.37 -45.11
CA GLY A 58 42.94 55.78 -44.47
C GLY A 58 42.81 54.29 -44.17
N THR A 59 41.79 53.60 -44.69
CA THR A 59 41.47 52.22 -44.33
C THR A 59 41.70 51.29 -45.52
N THR A 60 42.56 50.29 -45.36
CA THR A 60 42.75 49.22 -46.35
C THR A 60 41.74 48.10 -46.12
N TYR A 61 41.56 47.24 -47.13
CA TYR A 61 40.76 46.02 -47.04
C TYR A 61 41.18 45.17 -45.82
N GLU A 62 42.49 44.95 -45.65
CA GLU A 62 43.04 44.14 -44.56
C GLU A 62 42.71 44.74 -43.19
N ASN A 63 42.76 46.06 -43.05
CA ASN A 63 42.43 46.74 -41.80
C ASN A 63 40.94 46.58 -41.46
N LYS A 64 40.04 46.66 -42.45
CA LYS A 64 38.61 46.46 -42.23
C LYS A 64 38.23 45.00 -41.97
N VAL A 65 38.86 44.07 -42.67
CA VAL A 65 38.71 42.64 -42.38
C VAL A 65 39.19 42.32 -40.98
N ARG A 66 40.35 42.83 -40.56
CA ARG A 66 40.86 42.66 -39.18
C ARG A 66 39.89 43.24 -38.15
N GLU A 67 39.41 44.46 -38.36
CA GLU A 67 38.44 45.11 -37.45
C GLU A 67 37.14 44.28 -37.31
N LEU A 68 36.62 43.71 -38.41
CA LEU A 68 35.45 42.85 -38.37
C LEU A 68 35.75 41.48 -37.73
N GLN A 69 36.96 40.94 -37.92
CA GLN A 69 37.42 39.72 -37.23
C GLN A 69 37.49 39.94 -35.72
N ASP A 70 38.04 41.06 -35.27
CA ASP A 70 38.12 41.41 -33.84
C ASP A 70 36.72 41.50 -33.23
N LYS A 71 35.78 42.18 -33.92
CA LYS A 71 34.37 42.23 -33.47
C LYS A 71 33.68 40.87 -33.46
N THR A 72 34.02 39.98 -34.41
CA THR A 72 33.52 38.60 -34.42
C THR A 72 34.01 37.84 -33.19
N VAL A 73 35.26 38.04 -32.79
CA VAL A 73 35.84 37.44 -31.58
C VAL A 73 35.18 38.03 -30.33
N ASP A 74 34.99 39.34 -30.26
CA ASP A 74 34.32 40.01 -29.13
C ASP A 74 32.88 39.51 -28.96
N GLN A 75 32.14 39.36 -30.05
CA GLN A 75 30.78 38.82 -30.03
C GLN A 75 30.78 37.37 -29.51
N SER A 76 31.75 36.56 -29.94
CA SER A 76 31.90 35.19 -29.45
C SER A 76 32.23 35.14 -27.96
N ASN A 77 33.10 36.03 -27.48
CA ASN A 77 33.44 36.12 -26.06
C ASN A 77 32.24 36.58 -25.22
N ARG A 78 31.44 37.52 -25.73
CA ARG A 78 30.18 37.95 -25.10
C ARG A 78 29.17 36.80 -25.02
N ALA A 79 29.08 35.97 -26.06
CA ALA A 79 28.24 34.79 -26.08
C ALA A 79 28.67 33.74 -25.05
N MET A 80 29.98 33.51 -24.89
CA MET A 80 30.51 32.61 -23.85
C MET A 80 30.16 33.10 -22.45
N LYS A 81 30.33 34.40 -22.16
CA LYS A 81 29.90 34.99 -20.88
C LYS A 81 28.40 34.84 -20.66
N ALA A 82 27.59 34.95 -21.71
CA ALA A 82 26.15 34.74 -21.63
C ALA A 82 25.77 33.29 -21.30
N ILE A 83 26.52 32.30 -21.79
CA ILE A 83 26.36 30.88 -21.37
C ILE A 83 26.68 30.74 -19.88
N GLU A 84 27.79 31.32 -19.41
CA GLU A 84 28.22 31.25 -18.00
C GLU A 84 27.22 31.93 -17.04
N SER A 85 26.54 32.98 -17.51
CA SER A 85 25.54 33.71 -16.72
C SER A 85 24.09 33.26 -16.97
N SER A 86 23.86 32.19 -17.74
CA SER A 86 22.53 31.71 -18.16
C SER A 86 21.66 32.79 -18.84
N ASP A 87 22.25 33.73 -19.58
CA ASP A 87 21.54 34.75 -20.38
C ASP A 87 21.33 34.25 -21.82
N TYR A 88 20.36 33.35 -21.98
CA TYR A 88 20.12 32.68 -23.27
C TYR A 88 19.56 33.60 -24.35
N HIS A 89 18.94 34.73 -23.98
CA HIS A 89 18.53 35.76 -24.94
C HIS A 89 19.75 36.45 -25.56
N MET A 90 20.70 36.88 -24.71
CA MET A 90 21.96 37.47 -25.17
C MET A 90 22.75 36.48 -26.02
N LEU A 91 22.83 35.22 -25.60
CA LEU A 91 23.48 34.15 -26.36
C LEU A 91 22.88 34.00 -27.76
N GLN A 92 21.55 33.91 -27.87
CA GLN A 92 20.87 33.78 -29.15
C GLN A 92 21.11 34.98 -30.06
N ASP A 93 21.11 36.20 -29.51
CA ASP A 93 21.43 37.41 -30.27
C ASP A 93 22.88 37.40 -30.78
N CYS A 94 23.83 36.95 -29.96
CA CYS A 94 25.22 36.80 -30.38
C CYS A 94 25.36 35.78 -31.52
N ILE A 95 24.73 34.62 -31.40
CA ILE A 95 24.76 33.58 -32.43
C ILE A 95 24.11 34.10 -33.72
N ARG A 96 22.98 34.81 -33.63
CA ARG A 96 22.33 35.43 -34.79
C ARG A 96 23.24 36.43 -35.50
N ILE A 97 23.98 37.27 -34.76
CA ILE A 97 24.95 38.22 -35.33
C ILE A 97 26.07 37.47 -36.05
N LEU A 98 26.60 36.40 -35.45
CA LEU A 98 27.65 35.57 -36.06
C LEU A 98 27.16 34.84 -37.31
N ASP A 99 25.95 34.28 -37.30
CA ASP A 99 25.33 33.64 -38.47
C ASP A 99 25.08 34.64 -39.61
N LEU A 100 24.65 35.87 -39.30
CA LEU A 100 24.52 36.94 -40.30
C LEU A 100 25.88 37.39 -40.85
N THR A 101 26.90 37.43 -39.99
CA THR A 101 28.29 37.72 -40.39
C THR A 101 28.79 36.64 -41.33
N ASP A 102 28.59 35.36 -41.02
CA ASP A 102 28.96 34.25 -41.90
C ASP A 102 28.21 34.33 -43.25
N ARG A 103 26.90 34.54 -43.21
CA ARG A 103 26.06 34.62 -44.42
C ARG A 103 26.48 35.73 -45.38
N HIS A 104 26.81 36.92 -44.86
CA HIS A 104 27.06 38.11 -45.69
C HIS A 104 28.55 38.41 -45.87
N LEU A 105 29.39 38.05 -44.89
CA LEU A 105 30.81 38.37 -44.85
C LEU A 105 31.70 37.11 -44.79
N GLY A 106 31.16 35.89 -44.83
CA GLY A 106 31.92 34.65 -44.63
C GLY A 106 33.07 34.43 -45.61
N LYS A 107 32.99 34.98 -46.83
CA LYS A 107 34.10 34.99 -47.80
C LYS A 107 35.34 35.74 -47.28
N HIS A 108 35.12 36.79 -46.49
CA HIS A 108 36.17 37.64 -45.93
C HIS A 108 36.49 37.27 -44.46
N ILE A 109 35.51 36.71 -43.74
CA ILE A 109 35.57 36.41 -42.31
C ILE A 109 35.17 34.94 -42.08
N PRO A 110 35.96 33.96 -42.56
CA PRO A 110 35.63 32.55 -42.41
C PRO A 110 35.64 32.07 -40.96
N ILE A 111 36.21 32.86 -40.03
CA ILE A 111 36.20 32.57 -38.59
C ILE A 111 34.79 32.69 -37.98
N ALA A 112 33.88 33.47 -38.59
CA ALA A 112 32.52 33.68 -38.06
C ALA A 112 31.72 32.36 -37.99
N SER A 113 31.71 31.57 -39.08
CA SER A 113 31.08 30.24 -39.12
C SER A 113 31.63 29.33 -38.03
N LYS A 114 32.97 29.23 -37.93
CA LYS A 114 33.64 28.38 -36.93
C LYS A 114 33.29 28.77 -35.50
N LYS A 115 33.21 30.07 -35.21
CA LYS A 115 32.83 30.58 -33.87
C LYS A 115 31.36 30.35 -33.57
N SER A 116 30.47 30.57 -34.54
CA SER A 116 29.03 30.29 -34.38
C SER A 116 28.80 28.80 -34.07
N GLU A 117 29.39 27.89 -34.84
CA GLU A 117 29.24 26.45 -34.63
C GLU A 117 29.87 25.98 -33.31
N ALA A 118 31.02 26.54 -32.91
CA ALA A 118 31.60 26.25 -31.60
C ALA A 118 30.67 26.68 -30.46
N LEU A 119 30.05 27.86 -30.55
CA LEU A 119 29.09 28.34 -29.55
C LEU A 119 27.82 27.50 -29.51
N LYS A 120 27.25 27.14 -30.66
CA LYS A 120 26.09 26.24 -30.73
C LYS A 120 26.40 24.90 -30.08
N LYS A 121 27.60 24.35 -30.31
CA LYS A 121 28.08 23.12 -29.66
C LYS A 121 28.21 23.28 -28.15
N HIS A 122 28.80 24.38 -27.67
CA HIS A 122 28.91 24.66 -26.23
C HIS A 122 27.55 24.84 -25.56
N ALA A 123 26.63 25.58 -26.18
CA ALA A 123 25.28 25.79 -25.69
C ALA A 123 24.47 24.48 -25.67
N LEU A 124 24.62 23.63 -26.69
CA LEU A 124 24.04 22.29 -26.72
C LEU A 124 24.57 21.44 -25.56
N GLY A 125 25.89 21.45 -25.32
CA GLY A 125 26.49 20.75 -24.17
C GLY A 125 25.93 21.23 -22.83
N SER A 126 25.86 22.56 -22.64
CA SER A 126 25.28 23.18 -21.44
C SER A 126 23.81 22.77 -21.23
N PHE A 127 23.00 22.76 -22.28
CA PHE A 127 21.61 22.29 -22.21
C PHE A 127 21.51 20.82 -21.80
N LEU A 128 22.34 19.94 -22.39
CA LEU A 128 22.37 18.52 -22.03
C LEU A 128 22.78 18.31 -20.56
N ASP A 129 23.71 19.11 -20.05
CA ASP A 129 24.11 19.06 -18.65
C ASP A 129 23.00 19.54 -17.70
N ILE A 130 22.22 20.57 -18.09
CA ILE A 130 21.02 20.99 -17.36
C ILE A 130 20.00 19.86 -17.30
N CYS A 131 19.73 19.19 -18.43
CA CYS A 131 18.83 18.04 -18.49
C CYS A 131 19.31 16.89 -17.59
N LYS A 132 20.60 16.51 -17.66
CA LYS A 132 21.16 15.46 -16.78
C LYS A 132 21.02 15.81 -15.31
N LYS A 133 21.29 17.07 -14.93
CA LYS A 133 21.13 17.55 -13.56
C LYS A 133 19.66 17.52 -13.12
N ALA A 134 18.73 17.89 -13.99
CA ALA A 134 17.29 17.80 -13.75
C ALA A 134 16.84 16.35 -13.53
N GLN A 135 17.28 15.44 -14.39
CA GLN A 135 16.97 14.01 -14.29
C GLN A 135 17.46 13.44 -12.95
N SER A 136 18.71 13.72 -12.58
CA SER A 136 19.27 13.29 -11.28
C SER A 136 18.50 13.86 -10.07
N ILE A 137 18.02 15.11 -10.14
CA ILE A 137 17.18 15.69 -9.08
C ILE A 137 15.83 15.00 -9.00
N LEU A 138 15.19 14.69 -10.13
CA LEU A 138 13.87 14.07 -10.18
C LEU A 138 13.88 12.61 -9.69
N GLU A 139 15.00 11.92 -9.85
CA GLU A 139 15.24 10.58 -9.29
C GLU A 139 15.56 10.61 -7.79
N SER A 140 15.97 11.76 -7.25
CA SER A 140 16.30 11.92 -5.83
C SER A 140 15.07 12.03 -4.91
N ASN A 141 15.31 12.00 -3.60
CA ASN A 141 14.27 12.28 -2.60
C ASN A 141 13.85 13.77 -2.57
N ASN A 142 14.71 14.69 -3.04
CA ASN A 142 14.48 16.14 -2.98
C ASN A 142 14.08 16.71 -4.34
N LYS A 143 12.95 16.23 -4.88
CA LYS A 143 12.49 16.59 -6.23
C LYS A 143 12.23 18.08 -6.42
N ILE A 144 11.92 18.81 -5.33
CA ILE A 144 11.67 20.26 -5.41
C ILE A 144 12.93 21.06 -5.75
N ALA A 145 14.13 20.49 -5.62
CA ALA A 145 15.37 21.15 -6.04
C ALA A 145 15.40 21.47 -7.55
N ILE A 146 14.48 20.91 -8.34
CA ILE A 146 14.31 21.23 -9.76
C ILE A 146 14.02 22.72 -9.99
N GLU A 147 13.37 23.37 -9.02
CA GLU A 147 13.09 24.82 -9.04
C GLU A 147 14.35 25.65 -9.28
N ASN A 148 15.49 25.21 -8.74
CA ASN A 148 16.77 25.93 -8.82
C ASN A 148 17.38 25.96 -10.23
N ILE A 149 17.00 25.03 -11.10
CA ILE A 149 17.56 24.91 -12.46
C ILE A 149 16.50 25.05 -13.55
N PHE A 150 15.22 25.07 -13.19
CA PHE A 150 14.13 25.08 -14.16
C PHE A 150 14.11 26.36 -14.99
N LYS A 151 14.52 27.50 -14.42
CA LYS A 151 14.65 28.74 -15.19
C LYS A 151 15.60 28.55 -16.37
N ASP A 152 16.78 28.00 -16.12
CA ASP A 152 17.80 27.79 -17.14
C ASP A 152 17.36 26.74 -18.17
N TYR A 153 16.70 25.68 -17.72
CA TYR A 153 16.04 24.68 -18.58
C TYR A 153 15.01 25.33 -19.51
N ARG A 154 14.05 26.07 -18.94
CA ARG A 154 12.98 26.77 -19.68
C ARG A 154 13.55 27.77 -20.67
N ASP A 155 14.47 28.62 -20.23
CA ASP A 155 15.01 29.70 -21.05
C ASP A 155 15.87 29.14 -22.19
N SER A 156 16.62 28.05 -21.97
CA SER A 156 17.31 27.33 -23.04
C SER A 156 16.33 26.81 -24.10
N VAL A 157 15.25 26.15 -23.68
CA VAL A 157 14.22 25.59 -24.58
C VAL A 157 13.56 26.67 -25.44
N LEU A 158 13.22 27.80 -24.83
CA LEU A 158 12.49 28.87 -25.50
C LEU A 158 13.38 29.79 -26.34
N CYS A 159 14.63 30.01 -25.94
CA CYS A 159 15.49 31.03 -26.55
C CYS A 159 16.47 30.49 -27.60
N LEU A 160 16.78 29.19 -27.60
CA LEU A 160 17.84 28.62 -28.45
C LEU A 160 17.29 27.65 -29.52
N PRO A 161 16.77 28.11 -30.66
CA PRO A 161 16.20 27.26 -31.70
C PRO A 161 17.10 26.11 -32.18
N PHE A 162 18.40 26.36 -32.26
CA PHE A 162 19.36 25.40 -32.82
C PHE A 162 19.57 24.16 -31.93
N ILE A 163 19.24 24.21 -30.62
CA ILE A 163 19.45 23.04 -29.76
C ILE A 163 18.57 21.88 -30.23
N PHE A 164 17.36 22.15 -30.72
CA PHE A 164 16.42 21.14 -31.21
C PHE A 164 16.71 20.66 -32.64
N ALA A 165 17.83 21.07 -33.24
CA ALA A 165 18.35 20.42 -34.45
C ALA A 165 19.05 19.09 -34.14
N SER A 166 19.45 18.85 -32.88
CA SER A 166 20.07 17.60 -32.43
C SER A 166 19.02 16.60 -31.96
N SER A 167 19.15 15.33 -32.37
CA SER A 167 18.30 14.26 -31.86
C SER A 167 18.58 13.93 -30.39
N GLU A 168 19.79 14.20 -29.91
CA GLU A 168 20.19 13.97 -28.51
C GLU A 168 19.49 14.93 -27.54
N SER A 169 19.42 16.22 -27.89
CA SER A 169 18.73 17.23 -27.08
C SER A 169 17.22 17.02 -27.05
N ILE A 170 16.61 16.61 -28.17
CA ILE A 170 15.19 16.23 -28.22
C ILE A 170 14.93 15.09 -27.24
N LYS A 171 15.74 14.02 -27.29
CA LYS A 171 15.62 12.90 -26.34
C LYS A 171 15.81 13.33 -24.89
N ALA A 172 16.80 14.17 -24.61
CA ALA A 172 17.06 14.68 -23.26
C ALA A 172 15.91 15.56 -22.75
N PHE A 173 15.34 16.41 -23.60
CA PHE A 173 14.17 17.23 -23.29
C PHE A 173 12.94 16.37 -22.96
N THR A 174 12.59 15.44 -23.85
CA THR A 174 11.46 14.52 -23.67
C THR A 174 11.63 13.66 -22.43
N LEU A 175 12.83 13.10 -22.18
CA LEU A 175 13.11 12.31 -20.98
C LEU A 175 12.99 13.14 -19.70
N THR A 176 13.47 14.39 -19.72
CA THR A 176 13.36 15.28 -18.55
C THR A 176 11.90 15.57 -18.21
N ASN A 177 11.07 15.85 -19.22
CA ASN A 177 9.63 16.06 -19.02
C ASN A 177 8.93 14.76 -18.59
N GLN A 178 9.31 13.60 -19.13
CA GLN A 178 8.80 12.31 -18.69
C GLN A 178 9.09 12.08 -17.20
N LEU A 179 10.31 12.32 -16.74
CA LEU A 179 10.63 12.16 -15.32
C LEU A 179 9.91 13.16 -14.42
N MET A 180 9.62 14.37 -14.89
CA MET A 180 8.77 15.32 -14.15
C MET A 180 7.34 14.80 -14.01
N TYR A 181 6.80 14.21 -15.07
CA TYR A 181 5.49 13.54 -15.06
C TYR A 181 5.47 12.36 -14.09
N ASP A 182 6.40 11.41 -14.25
CA ASP A 182 6.50 10.20 -13.43
C ASP A 182 6.71 10.54 -11.94
N ALA A 183 7.52 11.56 -11.66
CA ALA A 183 7.69 12.11 -10.32
C ALA A 183 6.36 12.57 -9.72
N LEU A 184 5.58 13.37 -10.47
CA LEU A 184 4.31 13.89 -9.97
C LEU A 184 3.28 12.76 -9.76
N VAL A 185 3.15 11.84 -10.72
CA VAL A 185 2.25 10.67 -10.61
C VAL A 185 2.59 9.83 -9.38
N LYS A 186 3.89 9.56 -9.16
CA LYS A 186 4.35 8.81 -8.00
C LYS A 186 4.03 9.52 -6.69
N GLU A 187 4.30 10.83 -6.60
CA GLU A 187 4.01 11.62 -5.41
C GLU A 187 2.49 11.70 -5.10
N ILE A 188 1.63 11.65 -6.13
CA ILE A 188 0.17 11.56 -5.96
C ILE A 188 -0.23 10.16 -5.48
N SER A 189 0.23 9.10 -6.14
CA SER A 189 -0.09 7.71 -5.76
C SER A 189 0.40 7.35 -4.35
N ASP A 190 1.53 7.92 -3.93
CA ASP A 190 2.06 7.72 -2.58
C ASP A 190 1.13 8.31 -1.49
N ILE A 191 0.34 9.35 -1.79
CA ILE A 191 -0.66 9.88 -0.84
C ILE A 191 -1.70 8.80 -0.54
N ASP A 192 -2.18 8.12 -1.59
CA ASP A 192 -3.22 7.10 -1.48
C ASP A 192 -2.74 5.91 -0.66
N LYS A 193 -1.52 5.45 -0.93
CA LYS A 193 -0.88 4.40 -0.13
C LYS A 193 -0.71 4.79 1.34
N CYS A 194 -0.38 6.05 1.62
CA CYS A 194 -0.24 6.51 3.00
C CYS A 194 -1.59 6.50 3.73
N LEU A 195 -2.67 6.93 3.07
CA LEU A 195 -4.02 6.88 3.61
C LEU A 195 -4.47 5.46 3.91
N GLU A 196 -4.18 4.50 3.02
CA GLU A 196 -4.49 3.07 3.23
C GLU A 196 -3.71 2.43 4.39
N SER A 197 -2.49 2.92 4.66
CA SER A 197 -1.62 2.39 5.72
C SER A 197 -1.88 2.96 7.12
N PHE A 198 -2.78 3.94 7.25
CA PHE A 198 -3.05 4.70 8.49
C PHE A 198 -1.85 5.48 9.04
N ASP A 199 -0.80 5.70 8.26
CA ASP A 199 0.34 6.52 8.66
C ASP A 199 0.06 7.99 8.35
N PHE A 200 -0.72 8.64 9.22
CA PHE A 200 -1.16 10.02 9.01
C PHE A 200 -0.02 11.04 9.08
N ALA A 201 1.05 10.75 9.85
CA ALA A 201 2.24 11.59 9.88
C ALA A 201 2.98 11.57 8.53
N LYS A 202 3.15 10.38 7.95
CA LYS A 202 3.71 10.24 6.61
C LYS A 202 2.80 10.85 5.57
N CYS A 203 1.48 10.62 5.65
CA CYS A 203 0.48 11.24 4.78
C CYS A 203 0.59 12.77 4.82
N TYR A 204 0.67 13.37 6.02
CA TYR A 204 0.84 14.81 6.20
C TYR A 204 2.07 15.34 5.44
N SER A 205 3.23 14.72 5.68
CA SER A 205 4.48 15.12 5.05
C SER A 205 4.43 14.99 3.52
N LYS A 206 3.79 13.91 3.04
CA LYS A 206 3.65 13.59 1.62
C LYS A 206 2.69 14.57 0.94
N VAL A 207 1.53 14.85 1.49
CA VAL A 207 0.60 15.86 0.96
C VAL A 207 1.29 17.22 0.86
N LYS A 208 2.05 17.62 1.89
CA LYS A 208 2.79 18.89 1.88
C LYS A 208 3.86 18.94 0.77
N SER A 209 4.65 17.88 0.60
CA SER A 209 5.66 17.81 -0.46
C SER A 209 5.03 17.76 -1.85
N THR A 210 3.99 16.95 -2.04
CA THR A 210 3.25 16.83 -3.31
C THR A 210 2.57 18.14 -3.68
N ARG A 211 1.97 18.85 -2.72
CA ARG A 211 1.44 20.20 -2.94
C ARG A 211 2.51 21.17 -3.40
N LYS A 212 3.70 21.14 -2.80
CA LYS A 212 4.80 22.04 -3.18
C LYS A 212 5.31 21.74 -4.60
N LEU A 213 5.58 20.47 -4.92
CA LEU A 213 6.03 20.06 -6.25
C LEU A 213 4.97 20.32 -7.32
N GLY A 214 3.73 19.88 -7.07
CA GLY A 214 2.63 20.07 -8.01
C GLY A 214 2.28 21.55 -8.22
N ALA A 215 2.35 22.38 -7.17
CA ALA A 215 2.21 23.83 -7.30
C ALA A 215 3.27 24.42 -8.24
N PHE A 216 4.53 24.03 -8.07
CA PHE A 216 5.63 24.46 -8.92
C PHE A 216 5.41 24.03 -10.38
N LEU A 217 5.11 22.75 -10.63
CA LEU A 217 4.88 22.23 -11.99
C LEU A 217 3.65 22.87 -12.63
N ALA A 218 2.57 23.06 -11.87
CA ALA A 218 1.35 23.72 -12.32
C ALA A 218 1.59 25.19 -12.69
N ASP A 219 2.58 25.86 -12.10
CA ASP A 219 2.93 27.23 -12.45
C ASP A 219 3.91 27.32 -13.63
N HIS A 220 4.90 26.45 -13.65
CA HIS A 220 6.05 26.59 -14.53
C HIS A 220 5.99 25.67 -15.76
N CYS A 221 5.58 24.41 -15.60
CA CYS A 221 5.50 23.46 -16.70
C CYS A 221 4.27 23.69 -17.58
N THR A 222 3.12 24.06 -17.02
CA THR A 222 1.93 24.45 -17.81
C THR A 222 2.22 25.68 -18.67
N LEU A 223 2.96 26.65 -18.13
CA LEU A 223 3.39 27.84 -18.83
C LEU A 223 4.40 27.52 -19.93
N LEU A 224 5.38 26.65 -19.63
CA LEU A 224 6.34 26.15 -20.63
C LEU A 224 5.62 25.41 -21.76
N HIS A 225 4.67 24.53 -21.44
CA HIS A 225 3.85 23.81 -22.42
C HIS A 225 3.13 24.76 -23.39
N GLU A 226 2.46 25.78 -22.86
CA GLU A 226 1.77 26.78 -23.69
C GLU A 226 2.75 27.57 -24.58
N ARG A 227 3.94 27.93 -24.07
CA ARG A 227 4.95 28.63 -24.86
C ARG A 227 5.57 27.74 -25.93
N VAL A 228 5.85 26.47 -25.63
CA VAL A 228 6.34 25.48 -26.60
C VAL A 228 5.33 25.28 -27.73
N LYS A 229 4.02 25.22 -27.44
CA LYS A 229 2.96 25.14 -28.48
C LYS A 229 2.99 26.28 -29.50
N THR A 230 3.39 27.47 -29.07
CA THR A 230 3.48 28.65 -29.94
C THR A 230 4.86 28.82 -30.58
N SER A 231 5.84 28.01 -30.15
CA SER A 231 7.20 28.03 -30.68
C SER A 231 7.26 27.33 -32.04
N LYS A 232 8.05 27.87 -32.96
CA LYS A 232 8.24 27.29 -34.31
C LYS A 232 9.35 26.25 -34.35
N HIS A 233 10.26 26.25 -33.38
CA HIS A 233 11.48 25.43 -33.39
C HIS A 233 11.43 24.22 -32.47
N VAL A 234 10.40 24.11 -31.62
CA VAL A 234 10.21 22.98 -30.71
C VAL A 234 8.92 22.29 -31.10
N GLN A 235 8.95 20.97 -31.28
CA GLN A 235 7.74 20.19 -31.45
C GLN A 235 6.98 20.09 -30.12
N ALA A 236 5.65 19.95 -30.20
CA ALA A 236 4.86 19.69 -29.01
C ALA A 236 5.32 18.39 -28.35
N ASP A 237 5.64 18.45 -27.06
CA ASP A 237 6.07 17.29 -26.27
C ASP A 237 4.87 16.72 -25.50
N GLN A 238 4.61 15.44 -25.70
CA GLN A 238 3.46 14.76 -25.10
C GLN A 238 3.49 14.79 -23.56
N TRP A 239 4.68 14.77 -22.95
CA TRP A 239 4.80 14.72 -21.49
C TRP A 239 4.50 16.08 -20.86
N LEU A 240 4.85 17.19 -21.53
CA LEU A 240 4.37 18.51 -21.11
C LEU A 240 2.85 18.61 -21.14
N GLU A 241 2.20 18.00 -22.13
CA GLU A 241 0.73 17.91 -22.18
C GLU A 241 0.18 17.05 -21.04
N SER A 242 0.78 15.88 -20.78
CA SER A 242 0.38 15.01 -19.67
C SER A 242 0.56 15.69 -18.30
N ILE A 243 1.67 16.39 -18.06
CA ILE A 243 1.88 17.20 -16.84
C ILE A 243 0.81 18.27 -16.75
N SER A 244 0.53 18.95 -17.85
CA SER A 244 -0.49 19.98 -17.90
C SER A 244 -1.85 19.42 -17.47
N ASN A 245 -2.27 18.29 -18.04
CA ASN A 245 -3.54 17.62 -17.72
C ASN A 245 -3.61 17.22 -16.24
N LEU A 246 -2.55 16.63 -15.68
CA LEU A 246 -2.48 16.33 -14.24
C LEU A 246 -2.58 17.59 -13.38
N CYS A 247 -1.98 18.69 -13.81
CA CYS A 247 -2.08 19.97 -13.11
C CYS A 247 -3.50 20.55 -13.15
N TYR A 248 -4.22 20.39 -14.26
CA TYR A 248 -5.65 20.77 -14.34
C TYR A 248 -6.53 19.93 -13.43
N GLU A 249 -6.26 18.63 -13.33
CA GLU A 249 -7.03 17.70 -12.51
C GLU A 249 -6.80 17.93 -11.01
N HIS A 250 -5.55 17.97 -10.58
CA HIS A 250 -5.21 17.93 -9.15
C HIS A 250 -4.81 19.29 -8.57
N PHE A 251 -4.31 20.22 -9.39
CA PHE A 251 -3.79 21.52 -8.96
C PHE A 251 -4.47 22.76 -9.58
N PRO A 252 -5.79 22.77 -9.87
CA PRO A 252 -6.45 23.93 -10.44
C PRO A 252 -6.52 25.11 -9.45
N GLN A 253 -6.30 24.89 -8.16
CA GLN A 253 -6.68 25.85 -7.13
C GLN A 253 -5.65 26.97 -7.00
N CYS A 254 -6.15 28.19 -6.78
CA CYS A 254 -5.40 29.45 -6.85
C CYS A 254 -4.74 29.75 -8.22
N ARG A 255 -4.94 28.88 -9.21
CA ARG A 255 -4.39 29.02 -10.56
C ARG A 255 -5.51 29.17 -11.55
N SER A 256 -5.38 30.15 -12.42
CA SER A 256 -6.35 30.34 -13.50
C SER A 256 -5.89 29.56 -14.72
N LEU A 257 -5.67 28.24 -14.59
CA LEU A 257 -5.05 27.42 -15.63
C LEU A 257 -5.85 27.47 -16.96
N ASN A 258 -7.18 27.61 -16.91
CA ASN A 258 -8.01 27.79 -18.12
C ASN A 258 -7.66 29.06 -18.93
N HIS A 259 -6.83 29.93 -18.38
CA HIS A 259 -6.37 31.19 -18.97
C HIS A 259 -4.85 31.20 -19.18
N ILE A 260 -4.20 30.04 -19.22
CA ILE A 260 -2.73 29.88 -19.34
C ILE A 260 -2.13 30.67 -20.50
N LYS A 261 -2.84 30.75 -21.63
CA LYS A 261 -2.47 31.56 -22.80
C LYS A 261 -2.19 33.03 -22.45
N TYR A 262 -2.99 33.64 -21.58
CA TYR A 262 -2.81 35.04 -21.18
C TYR A 262 -1.62 35.21 -20.22
N PHE A 263 -1.37 34.23 -19.35
CA PHE A 263 -0.16 34.20 -18.52
C PHE A 263 1.10 34.05 -19.38
N ALA A 264 1.05 33.22 -20.42
CA ALA A 264 2.13 33.05 -21.39
C ALA A 264 2.46 34.34 -22.16
N ILE A 265 1.44 35.14 -22.51
CA ILE A 265 1.62 36.46 -23.15
C ILE A 265 2.35 37.45 -22.23
N LEU A 266 2.00 37.46 -20.93
CA LEU A 266 2.58 38.38 -19.94
C LEU A 266 3.89 37.86 -19.31
N ASP A 267 4.30 36.63 -19.63
CA ASP A 267 5.47 35.94 -19.07
C ASP A 267 5.48 35.91 -17.53
N ILE A 268 4.33 35.55 -16.96
CA ILE A 268 4.12 35.39 -15.51
C ILE A 268 3.46 34.06 -15.21
N VAL A 269 3.58 33.57 -13.98
CA VAL A 269 3.01 32.28 -13.58
C VAL A 269 1.51 32.37 -13.27
N PRO A 270 0.72 31.30 -13.45
CA PRO A 270 -0.71 31.21 -13.12
C PRO A 270 -1.10 31.61 -11.69
N SER A 271 -0.20 31.38 -10.72
CA SER A 271 -0.38 31.79 -9.32
C SER A 271 -0.15 33.29 -9.06
N SER A 272 0.31 34.06 -10.05
CA SER A 272 0.58 35.50 -9.93
C SER A 272 -0.64 36.28 -9.43
N ASN A 273 -0.41 37.24 -8.54
CA ASN A 273 -1.47 38.10 -8.02
C ASN A 273 -1.71 39.33 -8.93
N GLN A 274 -2.70 40.17 -8.61
CA GLN A 274 -3.02 41.36 -9.39
C GLN A 274 -1.86 42.37 -9.49
N ARG A 275 -1.00 42.46 -8.47
CA ARG A 275 0.16 43.35 -8.47
C ARG A 275 1.20 42.87 -9.49
N ASP A 276 1.46 41.57 -9.53
CA ASP A 276 2.40 40.95 -10.47
C ASP A 276 1.90 41.12 -11.92
N ILE A 277 0.61 40.91 -12.16
CA ILE A 277 -0.03 41.15 -13.47
C ILE A 277 0.17 42.60 -13.92
N LYS A 278 -0.10 43.59 -13.04
CA LYS A 278 0.09 45.02 -13.36
C LYS A 278 1.55 45.37 -13.61
N LYS A 279 2.47 44.79 -12.84
CA LYS A 279 3.93 45.00 -13.00
C LYS A 279 4.43 44.44 -14.34
N ALA A 280 4.06 43.22 -14.68
CA ALA A 280 4.42 42.59 -15.96
C ALA A 280 3.86 43.37 -17.14
N TYR A 281 2.58 43.77 -17.08
CA TYR A 281 1.98 44.65 -18.08
C TYR A 281 2.77 45.94 -18.25
N SER A 282 3.11 46.64 -17.15
CA SER A 282 3.85 47.92 -17.25
C SER A 282 5.24 47.78 -17.90
N LEU A 283 5.93 46.66 -17.67
CA LEU A 283 7.23 46.38 -18.27
C LEU A 283 7.09 46.08 -19.78
N LEU A 284 6.16 45.19 -20.13
CA LEU A 284 5.94 44.79 -21.52
C LEU A 284 5.30 45.91 -22.35
N SER A 285 4.37 46.68 -21.78
CA SER A 285 3.69 47.77 -22.48
C SER A 285 4.65 48.89 -22.88
N LYS A 286 5.67 49.17 -22.06
CA LYS A 286 6.75 50.11 -22.42
C LYS A 286 7.57 49.55 -23.58
N ARG A 287 8.05 48.31 -23.44
CA ARG A 287 8.89 47.64 -24.45
C ARG A 287 8.22 47.53 -25.83
N TYR A 288 6.92 47.26 -25.88
CA TYR A 288 6.16 47.04 -27.11
C TYR A 288 5.25 48.22 -27.47
N HIS A 289 5.44 49.40 -26.87
CA HIS A 289 4.62 50.55 -27.21
C HIS A 289 4.84 50.94 -28.69
N PRO A 290 3.79 51.23 -29.47
CA PRO A 290 3.94 51.63 -30.88
C PRO A 290 4.90 52.80 -31.08
N ASP A 291 4.94 53.72 -30.12
CA ASP A 291 5.83 54.89 -30.15
C ASP A 291 7.31 54.54 -29.95
N GLU A 292 7.64 53.44 -29.26
CA GLU A 292 9.02 53.03 -28.98
C GLU A 292 9.54 51.97 -29.96
N ALA A 293 8.67 51.06 -30.42
CA ALA A 293 9.07 49.85 -31.15
C ALA A 293 8.83 49.92 -32.68
N GLY A 294 8.11 50.94 -33.17
CA GLY A 294 7.75 51.09 -34.58
C GLY A 294 6.53 50.25 -35.01
N ASN A 295 6.10 50.41 -36.26
CA ASN A 295 4.78 49.94 -36.75
C ASN A 295 4.49 48.44 -36.64
N ASN A 296 5.49 47.55 -36.51
CA ASN A 296 5.27 46.10 -36.50
C ASN A 296 4.85 45.52 -35.14
N ASP A 297 5.00 46.26 -34.04
CA ASP A 297 4.80 45.72 -32.69
C ASP A 297 3.41 46.07 -32.08
N CYS A 298 2.58 46.80 -32.82
CA CYS A 298 1.23 47.18 -32.40
C CYS A 298 0.33 45.96 -32.09
N ALA A 299 0.43 44.89 -32.88
CA ALA A 299 -0.35 43.67 -32.65
C ALA A 299 0.03 42.97 -31.32
N MET A 300 1.30 43.03 -30.92
CA MET A 300 1.75 42.44 -29.65
C MET A 300 1.29 43.29 -28.46
N PHE A 301 1.35 44.63 -28.60
CA PHE A 301 0.83 45.55 -27.58
C PHE A 301 -0.66 45.31 -27.27
N ILE A 302 -1.48 45.11 -28.32
CA ILE A 302 -2.91 44.78 -28.17
C ILE A 302 -3.09 43.48 -27.38
N LYS A 303 -2.37 42.42 -27.75
CA LYS A 303 -2.42 41.13 -27.03
C LYS A 303 -2.00 41.24 -25.56
N ILE A 304 -0.97 42.03 -25.27
CA ILE A 304 -0.50 42.30 -23.90
C ILE A 304 -1.58 43.02 -23.08
N LYS A 305 -2.25 44.00 -23.67
CA LYS A 305 -3.36 44.72 -23.04
C LYS A 305 -4.55 43.79 -22.78
N GLU A 306 -4.98 43.04 -23.79
CA GLU A 306 -6.06 42.05 -23.67
C GLU A 306 -5.76 41.02 -22.56
N ALA A 307 -4.54 40.49 -22.50
CA ALA A 307 -4.13 39.56 -21.46
C ALA A 307 -4.23 40.15 -20.06
N ARG A 308 -3.76 41.40 -19.87
CA ARG A 308 -3.86 42.08 -18.58
C ARG A 308 -5.32 42.29 -18.16
N ASP A 309 -6.15 42.82 -19.06
CA ASP A 309 -7.54 43.14 -18.75
C ASP A 309 -8.33 41.85 -18.42
N HIS A 310 -8.12 40.78 -19.19
CA HIS A 310 -8.72 39.47 -18.94
C HIS A 310 -8.29 38.88 -17.59
N LEU A 311 -6.99 38.86 -17.29
CA LEU A 311 -6.48 38.26 -16.06
C LEU A 311 -6.89 39.04 -14.80
N LEU A 312 -6.99 40.38 -14.87
CA LEU A 312 -7.50 41.17 -13.74
C LEU A 312 -8.98 40.89 -13.46
N ASN A 313 -9.79 40.69 -14.50
CA ASN A 313 -11.20 40.29 -14.34
C ASN A 313 -11.31 38.91 -13.67
N VAL A 314 -10.59 37.92 -14.20
CA VAL A 314 -10.58 36.55 -13.64
C VAL A 314 -10.15 36.54 -12.17
N LYS A 315 -9.08 37.27 -11.81
CA LYS A 315 -8.59 37.33 -10.43
C LYS A 315 -9.55 38.05 -9.48
N THR A 316 -10.43 38.90 -9.98
CA THR A 316 -11.49 39.54 -9.17
C THR A 316 -12.64 38.55 -8.89
N GLN A 317 -12.88 37.61 -9.80
CA GLN A 317 -13.92 36.58 -9.66
C GLN A 317 -13.49 35.36 -8.84
N GLN A 318 -12.18 35.13 -8.67
CA GLN A 318 -11.67 34.05 -7.81
C GLN A 318 -11.99 34.36 -6.33
N LYS A 319 -12.95 33.61 -5.76
CA LYS A 319 -13.31 33.70 -4.34
C LYS A 319 -12.12 33.33 -3.44
N ALA A 320 -11.91 34.09 -2.38
CA ALA A 320 -11.01 33.72 -1.29
C ALA A 320 -11.59 32.50 -0.55
N GLY A 321 -10.81 31.42 -0.42
CA GLY A 321 -11.23 30.18 0.25
C GLY A 321 -11.38 28.96 -0.68
N ALA A 322 -10.67 28.93 -1.81
CA ALA A 322 -10.63 27.73 -2.65
C ALA A 322 -10.01 26.55 -1.88
N GLU A 323 -10.62 25.37 -2.02
CA GLU A 323 -10.07 24.12 -1.51
C GLU A 323 -8.65 23.91 -2.06
N MET A 324 -7.74 23.36 -1.26
CA MET A 324 -6.39 23.05 -1.69
C MET A 324 -6.36 21.68 -2.42
N PRO A 325 -5.32 21.40 -3.24
CA PRO A 325 -5.13 20.08 -3.82
C PRO A 325 -5.27 18.97 -2.77
N PHE A 326 -6.08 17.95 -3.07
CA PHE A 326 -6.38 16.80 -2.20
C PHE A 326 -7.28 17.08 -0.98
N ASP A 327 -7.81 18.30 -0.78
CA ASP A 327 -8.72 18.59 0.35
C ASP A 327 -9.95 17.69 0.35
N VAL A 328 -10.60 17.49 -0.80
CA VAL A 328 -11.77 16.60 -0.92
C VAL A 328 -11.45 15.19 -0.43
N LYS A 329 -10.33 14.63 -0.89
CA LYS A 329 -9.88 13.29 -0.52
C LYS A 329 -9.57 13.19 0.98
N LEU A 330 -8.95 14.22 1.55
CA LEU A 330 -8.68 14.26 2.98
C LEU A 330 -9.97 14.44 3.79
N LYS A 331 -10.96 15.23 3.33
CA LYS A 331 -12.27 15.38 3.98
C LYS A 331 -13.04 14.06 4.02
N GLU A 332 -12.85 13.19 3.03
CA GLU A 332 -13.47 11.86 2.97
C GLU A 332 -12.82 10.83 3.90
N ILE A 333 -11.68 11.14 4.52
CA ILE A 333 -10.91 10.18 5.32
C ILE A 333 -11.74 9.56 6.45
N GLY A 334 -12.64 10.33 7.08
CA GLY A 334 -13.52 9.81 8.12
C GLY A 334 -14.44 8.69 7.60
N ALA A 335 -15.00 8.86 6.40
CA ALA A 335 -15.81 7.82 5.76
C ALA A 335 -14.97 6.59 5.40
N THR A 336 -13.78 6.80 4.82
CA THR A 336 -12.85 5.73 4.48
C THR A 336 -12.43 4.92 5.71
N LEU A 337 -12.10 5.58 6.83
CA LEU A 337 -11.70 4.92 8.07
C LEU A 337 -12.84 4.13 8.70
N ARG A 338 -14.08 4.65 8.67
CA ARG A 338 -15.27 3.92 9.15
C ARG A 338 -15.49 2.65 8.34
N GLU A 339 -15.46 2.74 7.02
CA GLU A 339 -15.68 1.58 6.16
C GLU A 339 -14.56 0.55 6.31
N ARG A 340 -13.32 1.03 6.44
CA ARG A 340 -12.19 0.17 6.70
C ARG A 340 -12.28 -0.53 8.06
N ALA A 341 -12.72 0.16 9.11
CA ALA A 341 -12.93 -0.44 10.41
C ALA A 341 -13.98 -1.57 10.35
N LYS A 342 -15.12 -1.36 9.66
CA LYS A 342 -16.13 -2.41 9.44
C LYS A 342 -15.55 -3.63 8.73
N SER A 343 -14.88 -3.40 7.60
CA SER A 343 -14.24 -4.48 6.83
C SER A 343 -13.22 -5.27 7.65
N LEU A 344 -12.43 -4.60 8.51
CA LEU A 344 -11.48 -5.28 9.38
C LEU A 344 -12.18 -6.13 10.45
N PHE A 345 -13.33 -5.70 10.96
CA PHE A 345 -14.15 -6.51 11.87
C PHE A 345 -14.75 -7.73 11.21
N GLU A 346 -15.37 -7.57 10.04
CA GLU A 346 -15.97 -8.67 9.28
C GLU A 346 -14.94 -9.75 8.92
N GLN A 347 -13.67 -9.34 8.74
CA GLN A 347 -12.54 -10.22 8.46
C GLN A 347 -11.81 -10.70 9.73
N GLN A 348 -12.32 -10.40 10.94
CA GLN A 348 -11.71 -10.73 12.23
C GLN A 348 -10.23 -10.30 12.34
N CYS A 349 -9.84 -9.22 11.66
CA CYS A 349 -8.47 -8.70 11.60
C CYS A 349 -8.16 -7.72 12.75
N TYR A 350 -8.33 -8.16 14.01
CA TYR A 350 -8.27 -7.30 15.19
C TYR A 350 -6.92 -6.62 15.44
N GLU A 351 -5.80 -7.23 15.01
CA GLU A 351 -4.47 -6.62 15.08
C GLU A 351 -4.39 -5.30 14.29
N LYS A 352 -4.92 -5.30 13.07
CA LYS A 352 -4.96 -4.11 12.21
C LYS A 352 -5.90 -3.05 12.78
N LEU A 353 -6.98 -3.48 13.44
CA LEU A 353 -7.90 -2.58 14.12
C LEU A 353 -7.25 -1.90 15.33
N GLY A 354 -6.48 -2.64 16.13
CA GLY A 354 -5.68 -2.08 17.21
C GLY A 354 -4.62 -1.09 16.70
N THR A 355 -4.01 -1.38 15.54
CA THR A 355 -3.09 -0.45 14.86
C THR A 355 -3.80 0.82 14.39
N LEU A 356 -4.99 0.70 13.79
CA LEU A 356 -5.81 1.85 13.40
C LEU A 356 -6.10 2.74 14.62
N LEU A 357 -6.64 2.16 15.70
CA LEU A 357 -6.95 2.89 16.93
C LEU A 357 -5.74 3.62 17.51
N PHE A 358 -4.57 2.99 17.48
CA PHE A 358 -3.33 3.59 17.98
C PHE A 358 -2.93 4.83 17.16
N ARG A 359 -3.18 4.80 15.85
CA ARG A 359 -2.83 5.87 14.92
C ARG A 359 -3.88 6.98 14.83
N LEU A 360 -5.09 6.78 15.35
CA LEU A 360 -6.17 7.77 15.24
C LEU A 360 -5.79 9.14 15.82
N ASP A 361 -4.97 9.19 16.87
CA ASP A 361 -4.51 10.46 17.46
C ASP A 361 -3.59 11.26 16.52
N ASP A 362 -2.93 10.61 15.56
CA ASP A 362 -2.10 11.26 14.54
C ASP A 362 -2.97 11.99 13.48
N LEU A 363 -4.29 11.73 13.44
CA LEU A 363 -5.22 12.38 12.52
C LEU A 363 -5.27 13.91 12.71
N LYS A 364 -5.00 14.39 13.93
CA LYS A 364 -4.90 15.84 14.24
C LYS A 364 -3.88 16.56 13.37
N LEU A 365 -2.85 15.87 12.87
CA LEU A 365 -1.85 16.46 11.98
C LEU A 365 -2.47 16.92 10.66
N LEU A 366 -3.56 16.27 10.21
CA LEU A 366 -4.22 16.60 8.95
C LEU A 366 -5.12 17.84 9.06
N ASP A 367 -5.51 18.28 10.26
CA ASP A 367 -6.32 19.50 10.43
C ASP A 367 -5.63 20.73 9.86
N ASP A 368 -4.31 20.82 10.01
CA ASP A 368 -3.50 21.93 9.50
C ASP A 368 -3.42 21.97 7.97
N LEU A 369 -3.84 20.90 7.28
CA LEU A 369 -3.80 20.82 5.83
C LEU A 369 -5.09 21.27 5.15
N ILE A 370 -6.23 21.30 5.86
CA ILE A 370 -7.55 21.42 5.24
C ILE A 370 -8.29 22.62 5.81
N ALA A 371 -8.97 23.36 4.94
CA ALA A 371 -9.91 24.40 5.34
C ALA A 371 -11.32 24.09 4.80
N PRO A 372 -12.37 24.01 5.66
CA PRO A 372 -12.32 24.00 7.12
C PRO A 372 -11.63 22.73 7.68
N SER A 373 -11.18 22.79 8.94
CA SER A 373 -10.51 21.67 9.62
C SER A 373 -11.38 20.39 9.62
N LEU A 374 -10.74 19.22 9.60
CA LEU A 374 -11.38 17.90 9.47
C LEU A 374 -12.34 17.58 10.63
N ASN A 375 -12.20 18.27 11.77
CA ASN A 375 -12.83 17.91 13.04
C ASN A 375 -12.43 16.48 13.45
N HIS A 376 -11.10 16.25 13.53
CA HIS A 376 -10.52 14.93 13.82
C HIS A 376 -11.15 14.26 15.06
N ARG A 377 -11.45 15.01 16.13
CA ARG A 377 -12.04 14.46 17.35
C ARG A 377 -13.37 13.74 17.09
N ASN A 378 -14.26 14.37 16.32
CA ASN A 378 -15.53 13.75 15.96
C ASN A 378 -15.32 12.45 15.15
N ILE A 379 -14.34 12.43 14.24
CA ILE A 379 -13.99 11.21 13.48
C ILE A 379 -13.46 10.11 14.40
N ILE A 380 -12.58 10.45 15.35
CA ILE A 380 -12.04 9.51 16.34
C ILE A 380 -13.19 8.93 17.16
N ASP A 381 -14.07 9.77 17.70
CA ASP A 381 -15.20 9.37 18.54
C ASP A 381 -16.19 8.48 17.76
N GLU A 382 -16.47 8.80 16.50
CA GLU A 382 -17.31 7.97 15.63
C GLU A 382 -16.71 6.59 15.37
N ILE A 383 -15.40 6.51 15.10
CA ILE A 383 -14.70 5.24 14.88
C ILE A 383 -14.67 4.41 16.17
N LYS A 384 -14.35 5.03 17.30
CA LYS A 384 -14.38 4.35 18.61
C LYS A 384 -15.77 3.84 18.96
N THR A 385 -16.81 4.66 18.71
CA THR A 385 -18.21 4.28 18.93
C THR A 385 -18.62 3.12 18.03
N LEU A 386 -18.22 3.14 16.76
CA LEU A 386 -18.46 2.05 15.82
C LEU A 386 -17.82 0.74 16.31
N ILE A 387 -16.53 0.79 16.68
CA ILE A 387 -15.79 -0.36 17.21
C ILE A 387 -16.41 -0.87 18.52
N GLY A 388 -16.72 0.01 19.45
CA GLY A 388 -17.40 -0.35 20.71
C GLY A 388 -18.78 -0.96 20.48
N GLY A 389 -19.51 -0.50 19.46
CA GLY A 389 -20.79 -1.06 19.03
C GLY A 389 -20.67 -2.53 18.60
N TYR A 390 -19.67 -2.88 17.79
CA TYR A 390 -19.41 -4.26 17.38
C TYR A 390 -19.00 -5.15 18.55
N VAL A 391 -18.11 -4.68 19.42
CA VAL A 391 -17.70 -5.44 20.62
C VAL A 391 -18.92 -5.72 21.51
N LYS A 392 -19.81 -4.73 21.67
CA LYS A 392 -21.08 -4.89 22.40
C LYS A 392 -22.02 -5.87 21.71
N GLN A 393 -22.07 -5.89 20.37
CA GLN A 393 -22.89 -6.85 19.62
C GLN A 393 -22.43 -8.29 19.83
N VAL A 394 -21.12 -8.58 19.70
CA VAL A 394 -20.57 -9.92 19.96
C VAL A 394 -20.83 -10.35 21.39
N ARG A 395 -20.73 -9.40 22.34
CA ARG A 395 -21.09 -9.65 23.74
C ARG A 395 -22.56 -10.03 23.93
N VAL A 396 -23.49 -9.30 23.30
CA VAL A 396 -24.91 -9.68 23.33
C VAL A 396 -25.10 -11.07 22.71
N GLY A 397 -24.32 -11.41 21.69
CA GLY A 397 -24.24 -12.74 21.12
C GLY A 397 -23.80 -13.81 22.12
N VAL A 398 -22.78 -13.55 22.95
CA VAL A 398 -22.37 -14.46 24.04
C VAL A 398 -23.51 -14.69 25.04
N ASP A 399 -24.13 -13.62 25.54
CA ASP A 399 -25.21 -13.73 26.52
C ASP A 399 -26.44 -14.47 25.93
N SER A 400 -26.77 -14.19 24.66
CA SER A 400 -27.86 -14.84 23.93
C SER A 400 -27.58 -16.33 23.70
N ASN A 401 -26.42 -16.67 23.15
CA ASN A 401 -26.04 -18.04 22.82
C ASN A 401 -25.88 -18.91 24.07
N TRP A 402 -25.38 -18.32 25.17
CA TRP A 402 -25.37 -18.97 26.47
C TRP A 402 -26.79 -19.27 26.98
N SER A 403 -27.72 -18.33 26.84
CA SER A 403 -29.11 -18.49 27.29
C SER A 403 -29.87 -19.52 26.46
N SER A 404 -29.60 -19.58 25.15
CA SER A 404 -30.20 -20.55 24.23
C SER A 404 -29.49 -21.91 24.22
N ARG A 405 -28.40 -22.07 24.98
CA ARG A 405 -27.53 -23.26 24.99
C ARG A 405 -26.96 -23.63 23.61
N ASP A 406 -26.70 -22.63 22.76
CA ASP A 406 -25.98 -22.79 21.50
C ASP A 406 -24.47 -22.68 21.76
N TYR A 407 -23.85 -23.76 22.22
CA TYR A 407 -22.47 -23.70 22.69
C TYR A 407 -21.45 -23.57 21.55
N ARG A 408 -21.77 -24.05 20.34
CA ARG A 408 -20.93 -23.83 19.16
C ARG A 408 -20.81 -22.34 18.83
N ALA A 409 -21.93 -21.64 18.64
CA ALA A 409 -21.90 -20.21 18.34
C ALA A 409 -21.37 -19.39 19.52
N LEU A 410 -21.59 -19.85 20.76
CA LEU A 410 -20.97 -19.27 21.94
C LEU A 410 -19.44 -19.38 21.91
N ASN A 411 -18.89 -20.54 21.53
CA ASN A 411 -17.44 -20.75 21.43
C ASN A 411 -16.81 -19.78 20.42
N GLU A 412 -17.44 -19.63 19.26
CA GLU A 412 -17.00 -18.68 18.22
C GLU A 412 -16.95 -17.25 18.78
N ASN A 413 -18.02 -16.80 19.45
CA ASN A 413 -18.06 -15.47 20.07
C ASN A 413 -17.03 -15.30 21.22
N ILE A 414 -16.78 -16.34 22.03
CA ILE A 414 -15.75 -16.29 23.08
C ILE A 414 -14.35 -16.21 22.48
N CYS A 415 -14.08 -16.97 21.43
CA CYS A 415 -12.81 -16.90 20.69
C CYS A 415 -12.60 -15.50 20.09
N ASP A 416 -13.64 -14.93 19.47
CA ASP A 416 -13.61 -13.57 18.94
C ASP A 416 -13.33 -12.54 20.05
N LEU A 417 -14.04 -12.62 21.18
CA LEU A 417 -13.81 -11.70 22.31
C LEU A 417 -12.40 -11.81 22.90
N LYS A 418 -11.79 -12.98 22.88
CA LYS A 418 -10.39 -13.18 23.33
C LYS A 418 -9.38 -12.55 22.39
N GLU A 419 -9.56 -12.73 21.09
CA GLU A 419 -8.69 -12.08 20.10
C GLU A 419 -8.88 -10.55 20.13
N MET A 420 -10.12 -10.07 20.30
CA MET A 420 -10.39 -8.66 20.57
C MET A 420 -9.67 -8.19 21.84
N GLU A 421 -9.73 -8.91 22.96
CA GLU A 421 -9.05 -8.54 24.21
C GLU A 421 -7.55 -8.33 23.99
N LYS A 422 -6.90 -9.26 23.28
CA LYS A 422 -5.46 -9.21 23.00
C LYS A 422 -5.03 -7.89 22.35
N HIS A 423 -5.85 -7.36 21.44
CA HIS A 423 -5.52 -6.19 20.63
C HIS A 423 -6.20 -4.89 21.09
N LEU A 424 -7.34 -4.98 21.79
CA LEU A 424 -8.18 -3.83 22.15
C LEU A 424 -8.18 -3.50 23.65
N LYS A 425 -7.59 -4.33 24.52
CA LYS A 425 -7.53 -4.05 25.98
C LYS A 425 -6.86 -2.73 26.37
N ALA A 426 -6.06 -2.14 25.49
CA ALA A 426 -5.44 -0.84 25.68
C ALA A 426 -6.45 0.33 25.59
N TYR A 427 -7.68 0.07 25.15
CA TYR A 427 -8.76 1.03 24.96
C TYR A 427 -9.95 0.67 25.86
N PRO A 428 -9.94 1.01 27.15
CA PRO A 428 -10.98 0.62 28.11
C PRO A 428 -12.38 1.15 27.79
N ASP A 429 -12.45 2.25 27.06
CA ASP A 429 -13.66 2.86 26.51
C ASP A 429 -14.34 1.98 25.45
N ILE A 430 -13.57 1.10 24.80
CA ILE A 430 -14.03 0.16 23.78
C ILE A 430 -14.17 -1.24 24.35
N TYR A 431 -13.15 -1.72 25.08
CA TYR A 431 -13.07 -3.07 25.63
C TYR A 431 -12.75 -3.05 27.12
N SER A 432 -13.72 -3.41 27.96
CA SER A 432 -13.49 -3.53 29.40
C SER A 432 -12.84 -4.89 29.73
N SER A 433 -11.69 -4.86 30.41
CA SER A 433 -10.98 -6.05 30.89
C SER A 433 -11.78 -6.90 31.89
N SER A 434 -12.87 -6.37 32.45
CA SER A 434 -13.76 -7.11 33.34
C SER A 434 -14.65 -8.13 32.62
N TRP A 435 -14.77 -8.06 31.28
CA TRP A 435 -15.78 -8.84 30.57
C TRP A 435 -15.42 -10.31 30.40
N ASN A 436 -14.21 -10.60 29.91
CA ASN A 436 -13.79 -11.98 29.70
C ASN A 436 -13.81 -12.76 31.03
N ARG A 437 -13.37 -12.10 32.12
CA ARG A 437 -13.46 -12.63 33.47
C ARG A 437 -14.90 -12.94 33.89
N GLY A 438 -15.84 -12.03 33.64
CA GLY A 438 -17.25 -12.22 34.01
C GLY A 438 -17.95 -13.36 33.24
N ILE A 439 -17.57 -13.59 31.97
CA ILE A 439 -18.09 -14.71 31.18
C ILE A 439 -17.54 -16.04 31.72
N VAL A 440 -16.22 -16.11 31.91
CA VAL A 440 -15.54 -17.30 32.46
C VAL A 440 -16.13 -17.68 33.82
N GLU A 441 -16.20 -16.72 34.76
CA GLU A 441 -16.77 -16.96 36.09
C GLU A 441 -18.22 -17.44 36.05
N ARG A 442 -19.03 -16.96 35.08
CA ARG A 442 -20.44 -17.38 34.95
C ARG A 442 -20.55 -18.81 34.46
N VAL A 443 -19.76 -19.18 33.45
CA VAL A 443 -19.76 -20.55 32.91
C VAL A 443 -19.23 -21.53 33.95
N GLU A 444 -18.14 -21.19 34.63
CA GLU A 444 -17.57 -22.02 35.70
C GLU A 444 -18.55 -22.23 36.86
N LYS A 445 -19.22 -21.17 37.32
CA LYS A 445 -20.27 -21.30 38.36
C LYS A 445 -21.44 -22.18 37.93
N GLU A 446 -21.83 -22.16 36.65
CA GLU A 446 -22.88 -23.05 36.16
C GLU A 446 -22.43 -24.51 36.10
N ILE A 447 -21.19 -24.77 35.65
CA ILE A 447 -20.58 -26.11 35.69
C ILE A 447 -20.57 -26.62 37.13
N GLU A 448 -20.10 -25.80 38.09
CA GLU A 448 -20.09 -26.14 39.51
C GLU A 448 -21.51 -26.38 40.06
N ARG A 449 -22.48 -25.54 39.69
CA ARG A 449 -23.89 -25.69 40.09
C ARG A 449 -24.48 -26.99 39.56
N LEU A 450 -24.24 -27.35 38.30
CA LEU A 450 -24.67 -28.61 37.70
C LEU A 450 -24.01 -29.82 38.38
N GLY A 451 -22.71 -29.73 38.68
CA GLY A 451 -22.00 -30.77 39.42
C GLY A 451 -22.56 -30.96 40.84
N GLN A 452 -22.83 -29.87 41.55
CA GLN A 452 -23.41 -29.93 42.89
C GLN A 452 -24.85 -30.48 42.84
N GLN A 453 -25.65 -30.07 41.86
CA GLN A 453 -26.98 -30.61 41.64
C GLN A 453 -26.93 -32.12 41.35
N ALA A 454 -26.02 -32.57 40.49
CA ALA A 454 -25.82 -34.00 40.23
C ALA A 454 -25.44 -34.78 41.49
N ARG A 455 -24.62 -34.22 42.39
CA ARG A 455 -24.32 -34.83 43.69
C ARG A 455 -25.54 -34.97 44.60
N THR A 456 -26.48 -34.02 44.57
CA THR A 456 -27.70 -34.13 45.40
C THR A 456 -28.58 -35.31 45.01
N TYR A 457 -28.62 -35.68 43.73
CA TYR A 457 -29.31 -36.87 43.23
C TYR A 457 -28.64 -38.18 43.67
N LEU A 458 -27.37 -38.15 44.09
CA LEU A 458 -26.60 -39.30 44.54
C LEU A 458 -26.59 -39.48 46.07
N SER A 459 -27.54 -38.87 46.79
CA SER A 459 -27.60 -38.93 48.26
C SER A 459 -27.88 -40.34 48.82
N SER A 460 -28.56 -41.19 48.07
CA SER A 460 -28.85 -42.59 48.41
C SER A 460 -29.14 -43.39 47.13
N HIS A 461 -29.06 -44.73 47.21
CA HIS A 461 -29.36 -45.60 46.08
C HIS A 461 -30.77 -45.40 45.52
N HIS A 462 -31.77 -45.21 46.40
CA HIS A 462 -33.15 -44.97 46.00
C HIS A 462 -33.29 -43.63 45.28
N SER A 463 -32.72 -42.55 45.84
CA SER A 463 -32.74 -41.21 45.21
C SER A 463 -32.03 -41.22 43.85
N ALA A 464 -30.90 -41.92 43.72
CA ALA A 464 -30.16 -42.03 42.47
C ALA A 464 -30.97 -42.73 41.37
N LYS A 465 -31.73 -43.79 41.72
CA LYS A 465 -32.61 -44.49 40.79
C LYS A 465 -33.82 -43.65 40.40
N GLU A 466 -34.46 -42.97 41.34
CA GLU A 466 -35.63 -42.12 41.06
C GLU A 466 -35.28 -40.89 40.23
N ASN A 467 -34.09 -40.31 40.42
CA ASN A 467 -33.65 -39.08 39.76
C ASN A 467 -32.64 -39.35 38.63
N ARG A 468 -32.66 -40.55 38.05
CA ARG A 468 -31.70 -40.98 37.03
C ARG A 468 -31.70 -40.05 35.81
N ASP A 469 -32.87 -39.65 35.34
CA ASP A 469 -33.02 -38.79 34.15
C ASP A 469 -32.51 -37.37 34.41
N ASP A 470 -32.74 -36.83 35.61
CA ASP A 470 -32.24 -35.51 35.99
C ASP A 470 -30.72 -35.52 36.21
N PHE A 471 -30.18 -36.60 36.77
CA PHE A 471 -28.73 -36.84 36.84
C PHE A 471 -28.12 -36.93 35.44
N ARG A 472 -28.75 -37.69 34.53
CA ARG A 472 -28.36 -37.79 33.11
C ARG A 472 -28.35 -36.42 32.45
N ARG A 473 -29.42 -35.62 32.64
CA ARG A 473 -29.52 -34.27 32.08
C ARG A 473 -28.42 -33.34 32.60
N CYS A 474 -28.04 -33.43 33.88
CA CYS A 474 -26.90 -32.68 34.41
C CYS A 474 -25.59 -33.07 33.72
N PHE A 475 -25.36 -34.37 33.51
CA PHE A 475 -24.17 -34.89 32.83
C PHE A 475 -24.13 -34.52 31.35
N LEU A 476 -25.26 -34.59 30.63
CA LEU A 476 -25.34 -34.16 29.23
C LEU A 476 -25.10 -32.65 29.11
N ASN A 477 -25.68 -31.83 29.97
CA ASN A 477 -25.43 -30.39 29.98
C ASN A 477 -23.96 -30.04 30.22
N MET A 478 -23.30 -30.71 31.17
CA MET A 478 -21.85 -30.57 31.35
C MET A 478 -21.06 -31.15 30.16
N GLY A 479 -21.52 -32.25 29.57
CA GLY A 479 -20.93 -32.87 28.38
C GLY A 479 -20.92 -31.94 27.17
N HIS A 480 -22.01 -31.22 26.93
CA HIS A 480 -22.07 -30.20 25.87
C HIS A 480 -21.00 -29.13 26.09
N VAL A 481 -20.83 -28.64 27.32
CA VAL A 481 -19.75 -27.69 27.65
C VAL A 481 -18.37 -28.33 27.46
N LEU A 482 -18.19 -29.59 27.86
CA LEU A 482 -16.94 -30.32 27.74
C LEU A 482 -16.49 -30.48 26.28
N VAL A 483 -17.44 -30.73 25.38
CA VAL A 483 -17.21 -31.01 23.96
C VAL A 483 -17.14 -29.73 23.14
N GLU A 484 -18.11 -28.82 23.33
CA GLU A 484 -18.29 -27.65 22.46
C GLU A 484 -17.55 -26.40 22.96
N LEU A 485 -17.14 -26.34 24.24
CA LEU A 485 -16.37 -25.21 24.79
C LEU A 485 -14.97 -25.64 25.29
N PRO A 486 -13.97 -25.78 24.40
CA PRO A 486 -12.64 -26.29 24.75
C PRO A 486 -11.93 -25.54 25.88
N ILE A 487 -12.17 -24.24 26.01
CA ILE A 487 -11.59 -23.41 27.09
C ILE A 487 -12.01 -23.90 28.48
N PHE A 488 -13.21 -24.45 28.63
CA PHE A 488 -13.74 -24.92 29.91
C PHE A 488 -13.56 -26.43 30.10
N LYS A 489 -12.96 -27.14 29.13
CA LYS A 489 -12.82 -28.60 29.15
C LYS A 489 -12.24 -29.12 30.47
N ASN A 490 -11.17 -28.49 30.97
CA ASN A 490 -10.50 -28.93 32.20
C ASN A 490 -11.37 -28.73 33.44
N THR A 491 -12.02 -27.57 33.58
CA THR A 491 -12.91 -27.26 34.70
C THR A 491 -14.10 -28.22 34.71
N THR A 492 -14.74 -28.40 33.55
CA THR A 492 -15.86 -29.35 33.38
C THR A 492 -15.44 -30.78 33.70
N LYS A 493 -14.29 -31.23 33.18
CA LYS A 493 -13.77 -32.58 33.45
C LYS A 493 -13.50 -32.77 34.95
N SER A 494 -12.89 -31.79 35.61
CA SER A 494 -12.62 -31.86 37.05
C SER A 494 -13.91 -31.97 37.87
N VAL A 495 -14.93 -31.17 37.57
CA VAL A 495 -16.22 -31.21 38.25
C VAL A 495 -16.92 -32.55 38.01
N MET A 496 -17.02 -33.00 36.75
CA MET A 496 -17.63 -34.29 36.41
C MET A 496 -16.92 -35.47 37.08
N CYS A 497 -15.57 -35.51 37.08
CA CYS A 497 -14.81 -36.51 37.83
C CYS A 497 -15.18 -36.50 39.31
N GLY A 498 -15.22 -35.32 39.94
CA GLY A 498 -15.60 -35.21 41.35
C GLY A 498 -17.05 -35.62 41.66
N VAL A 499 -17.95 -35.67 40.67
CA VAL A 499 -19.29 -36.24 40.83
C VAL A 499 -19.26 -37.77 40.72
N LEU A 500 -18.51 -38.30 39.75
CA LEU A 500 -18.35 -39.74 39.55
C LEU A 500 -17.63 -40.41 40.73
N GLU A 501 -16.55 -39.81 41.22
CA GLU A 501 -15.83 -40.25 42.41
C GLU A 501 -16.71 -40.26 43.65
N TYR A 502 -17.57 -39.24 43.82
CA TYR A 502 -18.55 -39.18 44.90
C TYR A 502 -19.54 -40.35 44.85
N CYS A 503 -19.94 -40.79 43.65
CA CYS A 503 -20.78 -41.97 43.50
C CYS A 503 -20.08 -43.24 43.99
N LEU A 504 -18.81 -43.42 43.62
CA LEU A 504 -18.00 -44.62 43.94
C LEU A 504 -17.67 -44.78 45.43
N VAL A 505 -17.84 -43.75 46.25
CA VAL A 505 -17.71 -43.87 47.72
C VAL A 505 -18.81 -44.78 48.31
N ASN A 506 -19.92 -44.96 47.61
CA ASN A 506 -21.04 -45.78 48.06
C ASN A 506 -20.93 -47.22 47.52
N GLU A 507 -21.33 -48.22 48.32
CA GLU A 507 -21.28 -49.64 47.93
C GLU A 507 -22.05 -49.97 46.65
N TRP A 508 -23.13 -49.23 46.38
CA TRP A 508 -23.97 -49.37 45.18
C TRP A 508 -23.47 -48.55 43.98
N GLY A 509 -22.45 -47.70 44.16
CA GLY A 509 -22.01 -46.72 43.17
C GLY A 509 -21.48 -47.35 41.87
N TYR A 510 -20.72 -48.45 41.97
CA TYR A 510 -20.20 -49.16 40.81
C TYR A 510 -21.33 -49.70 39.90
N SER A 511 -22.34 -50.35 40.50
CA SER A 511 -23.49 -50.87 39.75
C SER A 511 -24.28 -49.74 39.09
N PHE A 512 -24.50 -48.63 39.80
CA PHE A 512 -25.19 -47.48 39.24
C PHE A 512 -24.42 -46.83 38.08
N LEU A 513 -23.11 -46.59 38.23
CA LEU A 513 -22.29 -45.99 37.17
C LEU A 513 -22.18 -46.90 35.93
N PHE A 514 -22.16 -48.22 36.13
CA PHE A 514 -22.17 -49.17 35.03
C PHE A 514 -23.49 -49.11 34.25
N GLU A 515 -24.64 -49.18 34.93
CA GLU A 515 -25.97 -49.03 34.30
C GLU A 515 -26.13 -47.65 33.63
N PHE A 516 -25.65 -46.60 34.27
CA PHE A 516 -25.68 -45.24 33.74
C PHE A 516 -24.81 -45.09 32.49
N GLY A 517 -23.57 -45.60 32.53
CA GLY A 517 -22.66 -45.58 31.39
C GLY A 517 -23.21 -46.36 30.21
N LEU A 518 -23.90 -47.49 30.44
CA LEU A 518 -24.59 -48.23 29.38
C LEU A 518 -25.71 -47.43 28.72
N CYS A 519 -26.52 -46.74 29.52
CA CYS A 519 -27.56 -45.85 29.03
C CYS A 519 -26.97 -44.71 28.19
N LEU A 520 -25.88 -44.09 28.65
CA LEU A 520 -25.17 -43.06 27.86
C LEU A 520 -24.60 -43.62 26.54
N GLN A 521 -24.00 -44.80 26.56
CA GLN A 521 -23.38 -45.40 25.38
C GLN A 521 -24.41 -45.74 24.30
N ARG A 522 -25.53 -46.33 24.69
CA ARG A 522 -26.59 -46.74 23.75
C ARG A 522 -27.31 -45.54 23.15
N GLY A 523 -27.45 -44.45 23.90
CA GLY A 523 -28.17 -43.27 23.45
C GLY A 523 -29.68 -43.49 23.29
N ASP A 524 -30.22 -44.60 23.82
CA ASP A 524 -31.60 -45.07 23.63
C ASP A 524 -32.67 -44.07 24.13
N GLU A 525 -32.28 -43.12 24.98
CA GLU A 525 -33.20 -42.21 25.68
C GLU A 525 -33.10 -40.75 25.22
N SER A 526 -32.45 -40.43 24.09
CA SER A 526 -32.55 -39.09 23.48
C SER A 526 -32.85 -39.19 22.00
N ASP A 527 -33.86 -38.46 21.53
CA ASP A 527 -34.15 -38.31 20.10
C ASP A 527 -33.15 -37.36 19.40
N ASN A 528 -32.32 -36.65 20.18
CA ASN A 528 -31.34 -35.70 19.66
C ASN A 528 -29.99 -36.39 19.41
N GLU A 529 -29.59 -36.47 18.14
CA GLU A 529 -28.29 -37.03 17.72
C GLU A 529 -27.09 -36.35 18.36
N VAL A 530 -27.17 -35.03 18.65
CA VAL A 530 -26.09 -34.31 19.32
C VAL A 530 -25.92 -34.82 20.76
N ASP A 531 -27.03 -35.05 21.48
CA ASP A 531 -26.98 -35.58 22.84
C ASP A 531 -26.42 -37.01 22.87
N LYS A 532 -26.76 -37.85 21.87
CA LYS A 532 -26.19 -39.20 21.75
C LYS A 532 -24.68 -39.15 21.56
N GLN A 533 -24.21 -38.28 20.66
CA GLN A 533 -22.78 -38.11 20.42
C GLN A 533 -22.06 -37.60 21.67
N VAL A 534 -22.64 -36.62 22.36
CA VAL A 534 -22.09 -36.10 23.62
C VAL A 534 -22.08 -37.18 24.70
N ALA A 535 -23.14 -37.98 24.83
CA ALA A 535 -23.21 -39.08 25.78
C ALA A 535 -22.09 -40.11 25.57
N GLN A 536 -21.87 -40.53 24.33
CA GLN A 536 -20.78 -41.46 23.97
C GLN A 536 -19.40 -40.85 24.23
N LEU A 537 -19.22 -39.56 23.94
CA LEU A 537 -17.97 -38.85 24.25
C LEU A 537 -17.71 -38.79 25.76
N ILE A 538 -18.73 -38.62 26.60
CA ILE A 538 -18.60 -38.72 28.06
C ILE A 538 -18.12 -40.13 28.44
N VAL A 539 -18.75 -41.18 27.92
CA VAL A 539 -18.36 -42.57 28.23
C VAL A 539 -16.89 -42.82 27.85
N ALA A 540 -16.45 -42.30 26.70
CA ALA A 540 -15.07 -42.44 26.23
C ALA A 540 -14.04 -41.60 27.03
N GLU A 541 -14.39 -40.39 27.46
CA GLU A 541 -13.45 -39.44 28.08
C GLU A 541 -13.16 -39.76 29.56
N PHE A 542 -14.08 -40.43 30.27
CA PHE A 542 -13.95 -40.72 31.70
C PHE A 542 -13.65 -42.19 31.99
N SER A 543 -12.51 -42.46 32.64
CA SER A 543 -12.08 -43.81 33.04
C SER A 543 -13.06 -44.55 33.96
N HIS A 544 -13.95 -43.83 34.62
CA HIS A 544 -15.03 -44.37 35.44
C HIS A 544 -15.96 -45.32 34.65
N PHE A 545 -16.02 -45.17 33.32
CA PHE A 545 -16.83 -46.03 32.44
C PHE A 545 -15.99 -47.07 31.68
N LYS A 546 -14.74 -47.34 32.10
CA LYS A 546 -13.85 -48.29 31.42
C LYS A 546 -14.46 -49.69 31.28
N GLU A 547 -15.21 -50.15 32.27
CA GLU A 547 -15.89 -51.45 32.24
C GLU A 547 -17.01 -51.49 31.20
N VAL A 548 -17.76 -50.38 31.04
CA VAL A 548 -18.78 -50.22 29.99
C VAL A 548 -18.11 -50.29 28.62
N LEU A 549 -17.02 -49.55 28.41
CA LEU A 549 -16.25 -49.61 27.15
C LEU A 549 -15.72 -51.02 26.88
N THR A 550 -15.23 -51.72 27.91
CA THR A 550 -14.71 -53.10 27.77
C THR A 550 -15.83 -54.06 27.39
N MET A 551 -17.00 -53.93 28.01
CA MET A 551 -18.16 -54.78 27.69
C MET A 551 -18.70 -54.50 26.28
N VAL A 552 -18.91 -53.24 25.93
CA VAL A 552 -19.40 -52.84 24.60
C VAL A 552 -18.41 -53.26 23.53
N TRP A 553 -17.10 -53.08 23.75
CA TRP A 553 -16.07 -53.59 22.85
C TRP A 553 -16.13 -55.12 22.71
N ASN A 554 -16.35 -55.85 23.79
CA ASN A 554 -16.52 -57.31 23.75
C ASN A 554 -17.80 -57.75 23.02
N GLU A 555 -18.87 -56.94 23.03
CA GLU A 555 -20.12 -57.20 22.30
C GLU A 555 -20.03 -56.82 20.81
N GLU A 556 -19.44 -55.67 20.49
CA GLU A 556 -19.37 -55.12 19.12
C GLU A 556 -18.25 -55.74 18.27
N THR A 557 -17.15 -56.15 18.91
CA THR A 557 -16.07 -56.83 18.19
C THR A 557 -16.47 -58.28 18.01
N ALA A 558 -16.80 -58.68 16.78
CA ALA A 558 -17.00 -60.09 16.43
C ALA A 558 -15.77 -60.88 16.87
N GLN A 559 -15.87 -61.56 18.02
CA GLN A 559 -14.81 -62.43 18.47
C GLN A 559 -14.67 -63.50 17.40
N LYS A 560 -13.45 -63.66 16.86
CA LYS A 560 -13.18 -64.75 15.92
C LYS A 560 -13.66 -66.04 16.58
N PRO A 561 -14.31 -66.95 15.84
CA PRO A 561 -14.66 -68.26 16.36
C PRO A 561 -13.48 -68.85 17.12
N ALA A 562 -13.74 -69.48 18.27
CA ALA A 562 -12.69 -70.11 19.06
C ALA A 562 -11.87 -71.08 18.20
N ASP A 563 -12.54 -71.76 17.25
CA ASP A 563 -11.93 -72.61 16.24
C ASP A 563 -10.85 -71.88 15.41
N ASP A 564 -11.19 -70.74 14.80
CA ASP A 564 -10.25 -69.93 14.03
C ASP A 564 -9.07 -69.45 14.88
N THR A 565 -9.34 -69.08 16.14
CA THR A 565 -8.31 -68.60 17.07
C THR A 565 -7.34 -69.71 17.43
N VAL A 566 -7.84 -70.92 17.77
CA VAL A 566 -7.01 -72.08 18.12
C VAL A 566 -6.22 -72.59 16.92
N HIS A 567 -6.80 -72.56 15.70
CA HIS A 567 -6.08 -72.89 14.47
C HIS A 567 -4.89 -71.96 14.20
N GLY A 568 -5.00 -70.69 14.61
CA GLY A 568 -3.92 -69.70 14.49
C GLY A 568 -2.75 -69.86 15.47
N ILE A 569 -2.90 -70.65 16.54
CA ILE A 569 -1.85 -70.83 17.56
C ILE A 569 -0.70 -71.66 16.98
N ARG A 570 0.53 -71.21 17.20
CA ARG A 570 1.78 -71.92 16.86
C ARG A 570 2.60 -72.12 18.12
N ALA A 571 3.06 -73.35 18.35
CA ALA A 571 3.94 -73.66 19.46
C ALA A 571 5.34 -73.93 18.92
N GLN A 572 6.34 -73.34 19.58
CA GLN A 572 7.73 -73.46 19.17
C GLN A 572 8.61 -73.66 20.40
N CYS A 573 9.56 -74.60 20.32
CA CYS A 573 10.58 -74.82 21.33
C CYS A 573 11.93 -74.34 20.80
N CYS A 574 12.57 -73.42 21.52
CA CYS A 574 13.93 -72.99 21.21
C CYS A 574 14.92 -73.74 22.12
N LYS A 575 15.67 -74.69 21.56
CA LYS A 575 16.81 -75.34 22.24
C LYS A 575 18.07 -75.19 21.38
N GLY A 576 19.11 -74.59 21.95
CA GLY A 576 20.40 -74.44 21.27
C GLY A 576 20.38 -73.51 20.05
N GLY A 577 19.45 -72.55 19.98
CA GLY A 577 19.32 -71.63 18.84
C GLY A 577 18.56 -72.18 17.64
N ILE A 578 18.06 -73.42 17.72
CA ILE A 578 17.16 -74.02 16.72
C ILE A 578 15.74 -73.94 17.25
N THR A 579 14.84 -73.38 16.44
CA THR A 579 13.40 -73.33 16.71
C THR A 579 12.74 -74.57 16.12
N GLN A 580 12.21 -75.46 16.96
CA GLN A 580 11.43 -76.62 16.53
C GLN A 580 9.94 -76.33 16.76
N GLU A 581 9.11 -76.54 15.74
CA GLU A 581 7.65 -76.44 15.89
C GLU A 581 7.13 -77.63 16.71
N LEU A 582 6.33 -77.33 17.73
CA LEU A 582 5.67 -78.32 18.57
C LEU A 582 4.25 -78.57 18.05
N HIS A 583 3.81 -79.81 18.11
CA HIS A 583 2.45 -80.18 17.73
C HIS A 583 1.47 -79.81 18.84
N ILE A 584 0.57 -78.88 18.54
CA ILE A 584 -0.49 -78.46 19.45
C ILE A 584 -1.70 -79.39 19.31
N LYS A 585 -2.18 -79.94 20.43
CA LYS A 585 -3.45 -80.67 20.50
C LYS A 585 -4.63 -79.70 20.46
N ARG A 586 -4.91 -79.17 19.27
CA ARG A 586 -5.95 -78.16 19.04
C ARG A 586 -7.35 -78.63 19.46
N GLY A 587 -7.67 -79.91 19.28
CA GLY A 587 -8.94 -80.51 19.73
C GLY A 587 -9.14 -80.37 21.24
N ASP A 588 -8.13 -80.71 22.05
CA ASP A 588 -8.19 -80.62 23.51
C ASP A 588 -8.35 -79.16 23.99
N LEU A 589 -7.73 -78.20 23.30
CA LEU A 589 -7.89 -76.77 23.58
C LEU A 589 -9.31 -76.28 23.28
N LEU A 590 -9.90 -76.72 22.16
CA LEU A 590 -11.27 -76.39 21.79
C LEU A 590 -12.27 -77.02 22.76
N GLU A 591 -12.11 -78.30 23.08
CA GLU A 591 -12.94 -78.98 24.07
C GLU A 591 -12.83 -78.30 25.46
N SER A 592 -11.61 -77.95 25.89
CA SER A 592 -11.41 -77.21 27.13
C SER A 592 -12.07 -75.83 27.12
N PHE A 593 -12.05 -75.13 25.98
CA PHE A 593 -12.75 -73.86 25.83
C PHE A 593 -14.26 -74.04 25.86
N GLU A 594 -14.82 -75.04 25.16
CA GLU A 594 -16.25 -75.33 25.16
C GLU A 594 -16.76 -75.71 26.56
N VAL A 595 -16.00 -76.53 27.29
CA VAL A 595 -16.31 -76.87 28.68
C VAL A 595 -16.27 -75.63 29.57
N PHE A 596 -15.25 -74.77 29.40
CA PHE A 596 -15.18 -73.50 30.13
C PHE A 596 -16.36 -72.58 29.81
N ASP A 597 -16.64 -72.34 28.52
CA ASP A 597 -17.70 -71.46 28.04
C ASP A 597 -19.08 -71.96 28.49
N ALA A 598 -19.34 -73.27 28.43
CA ALA A 598 -20.58 -73.86 28.93
C ALA A 598 -20.74 -73.67 30.45
N GLN A 599 -19.67 -73.87 31.24
CA GLN A 599 -19.73 -73.65 32.69
C GLN A 599 -19.85 -72.16 33.02
N TYR A 600 -19.17 -71.29 32.28
CA TYR A 600 -19.26 -69.84 32.42
C TYR A 600 -20.67 -69.36 32.15
N LYS A 601 -21.27 -69.74 31.00
CA LYS A 601 -22.65 -69.40 30.65
C LYS A 601 -23.66 -69.92 31.67
N LYS A 602 -23.45 -71.14 32.17
CA LYS A 602 -24.29 -71.72 33.22
C LYS A 602 -24.19 -70.92 34.53
N LEU A 603 -22.98 -70.63 34.99
CA LEU A 603 -22.76 -69.83 36.19
C LEU A 603 -23.33 -68.42 36.05
N LEU A 604 -23.09 -67.77 34.91
CA LEU A 604 -23.63 -66.46 34.61
C LEU A 604 -25.16 -66.46 34.71
N GLY A 605 -25.85 -67.47 34.17
CA GLY A 605 -27.29 -67.63 34.31
C GLY A 605 -27.75 -67.76 35.77
N GLU A 606 -26.97 -68.41 36.63
CA GLU A 606 -27.27 -68.51 38.06
C GLU A 606 -26.98 -67.19 38.82
N TYR A 607 -25.97 -66.43 38.42
CA TYR A 607 -25.67 -65.11 39.01
C TYR A 607 -26.69 -64.04 38.66
N ILE A 608 -27.39 -64.19 37.53
CA ILE A 608 -28.41 -63.25 37.07
C ILE A 608 -29.75 -63.46 37.83
N ASP A 609 -29.93 -64.58 38.54
CA ASP A 609 -31.12 -64.80 39.37
C ASP A 609 -31.19 -63.77 40.53
N PRO A 610 -32.25 -62.96 40.63
CA PRO A 610 -32.40 -61.94 41.68
C PRO A 610 -32.35 -62.50 43.11
N ASN A 611 -32.62 -63.80 43.29
CA ASN A 611 -32.61 -64.47 44.59
C ASN A 611 -31.36 -65.30 44.84
N ALA A 612 -30.32 -65.14 44.02
CA ALA A 612 -29.10 -65.91 44.12
C ALA A 612 -28.36 -65.70 45.45
N ASP A 613 -27.99 -66.81 46.10
CA ASP A 613 -27.06 -66.78 47.23
C ASP A 613 -25.64 -66.53 46.72
N MET A 614 -25.24 -65.26 46.78
CA MET A 614 -23.93 -64.80 46.30
C MET A 614 -22.76 -65.53 46.98
N LYS A 615 -22.89 -65.91 48.26
CA LYS A 615 -21.80 -66.59 48.97
C LYS A 615 -21.66 -68.03 48.50
N ALA A 616 -22.78 -68.72 48.29
CA ALA A 616 -22.79 -70.06 47.72
C ALA A 616 -22.29 -70.06 46.27
N LEU A 617 -22.69 -69.07 45.47
CA LEU A 617 -22.22 -68.93 44.09
C LEU A 617 -20.73 -68.63 44.02
N ILE A 618 -20.17 -67.77 44.88
CA ILE A 618 -18.72 -67.53 44.93
C ILE A 618 -17.95 -68.83 45.22
N GLN A 619 -18.42 -69.62 46.21
CA GLN A 619 -17.80 -70.92 46.53
C GLN A 619 -17.91 -71.91 45.37
N LYS A 620 -19.06 -71.96 44.70
CA LYS A 620 -19.31 -72.80 43.53
C LYS A 620 -18.42 -72.40 42.36
N THR A 621 -18.29 -71.11 42.08
CA THR A 621 -17.39 -70.56 41.06
C THR A 621 -15.93 -70.91 41.37
N ALA A 622 -15.49 -70.75 42.62
CA ALA A 622 -14.14 -71.14 43.03
C ALA A 622 -13.89 -72.65 42.88
N ALA A 623 -14.88 -73.49 43.22
CA ALA A 623 -14.80 -74.94 43.04
C ALA A 623 -14.73 -75.35 41.56
N ILE A 624 -15.55 -74.72 40.71
CA ILE A 624 -15.55 -74.95 39.27
C ILE A 624 -14.25 -74.47 38.64
N ALA A 625 -13.76 -73.28 38.99
CA ALA A 625 -12.46 -72.78 38.53
C ALA A 625 -11.31 -73.72 38.92
N ASN A 626 -11.32 -74.24 40.16
CA ASN A 626 -10.35 -75.23 40.61
C ASN A 626 -10.43 -76.57 39.86
N LYS A 627 -11.59 -76.90 39.30
CA LYS A 627 -11.81 -78.12 38.48
C LYS A 627 -11.40 -77.90 37.03
N LEU A 628 -11.68 -76.72 36.48
CA LEU A 628 -11.38 -76.31 35.10
C LEU A 628 -9.92 -75.84 34.94
N LYS A 629 -8.98 -76.43 35.69
CA LYS A 629 -7.57 -76.01 35.63
C LYS A 629 -7.13 -75.89 34.18
N PRO A 630 -6.48 -74.77 33.79
CA PRO A 630 -6.02 -74.61 32.42
C PRO A 630 -5.11 -75.79 32.08
N LEU A 631 -5.20 -76.28 30.84
CA LEU A 631 -4.23 -77.23 30.32
C LEU A 631 -2.83 -76.66 30.61
N THR A 632 -1.95 -77.45 31.21
CA THR A 632 -0.60 -77.00 31.54
C THR A 632 0.36 -77.31 30.39
N CYS A 633 1.38 -76.48 30.17
CA CYS A 633 2.38 -76.76 29.14
C CYS A 633 3.01 -78.16 29.30
N ASP A 634 3.08 -78.66 30.54
CA ASP A 634 3.64 -79.97 30.89
C ASP A 634 2.73 -81.15 30.54
N SER A 635 1.42 -80.93 30.36
CA SER A 635 0.44 -81.95 29.98
C SER A 635 0.32 -82.17 28.46
N GLY A 636 1.22 -81.54 27.68
CA GLY A 636 1.22 -81.64 26.22
C GLY A 636 0.30 -80.64 25.54
N TRP A 637 0.42 -79.36 25.92
CA TRP A 637 0.24 -78.28 24.95
C TRP A 637 1.06 -78.53 23.69
#